data_AF-A0A383VLT5-F1
#
_entry.id   AF-A0A383VLT5-F1
#
_cell.length_a   1.000
_cell.length_b   1.000
_cell.length_c   1.000
_cell.angle_alpha   90.00
_cell.angle_beta   90.00
_cell.angle_gamma   90.00
#
_symmetry.space_group_name_H-M   'P 1'
#
loop_
_entity.id
_entity.type
_entity.pdbx_description
1 polymer ?
#
loop_
_entity_poly.entity_id
_entity_poly.type
_entity_poly.pdbx_seq_one_letter_code
_entity_poly.pdbx_strand_id
1 'polypeptide(L)'
;MAMTSGHGGSAAGVQRLLQTLIAAPDLAYLKYVGSDERHDVVVLQAIFKNMEVQSASPDTQALVKELVHQHSIFKLLGQASSRALQLLLKATDRERSKPVLLYSFMQLQGLLPMFHVAWFRCTADLAAAGSAAERQLAVQQLQESDLLQVCAAACQRDTVWLEQQLRLQQSRQQRQSSQQQQQQQQPGAKKQAAKKQRQAAGSLSAVQADAAACLRIGTYISVYSLLADCCGEGWLAGQMAPHIGLCVRLAWAVLRCKESCRISSSTTSSSSSSSSSSRSSSMGETAEGYARSEVTCATNLALAVVQSLAAQVACTCDSDLTLRKLADSAARDALHSLLLVNLALQVMALHESAAEQRGRQQLLPQQHHRLLLQELGIEWLVHSDLRSRSSSSVKAVGAAVIVLKHHMNLAAAQRDADDSSSSSSSAVESAALLTLLQAALLRAAGYGEDRVGAVATLLECLLLELTPSAREAAAAVLLQPVLTQLLPAAMTAVIAAAQAAAGGSNAGSQQLAVSARQAGADAAAASAGALQQELPEHWRNLIVVTGALHVLLGTGAADAQLQQAYASHPQQVCRSLKAALRCTLQDQHALEDAQDRVSKLVKAACNCVRSKPDSSSSSSSRAGLPVSDPAASKQRFSLLATCLKAAGQQADSSSSSSSSSNSDDCSSSNIDDCSSSAGDDSSTDDMDGDVAGWTAVSTTLQQHVAVLDASQRFEGQLQLLLQGRCLSLLAKSAVLVQRNAASQQNAAAEQQGDEDGEEDTDTKHVAAAYLEAVLNALSLAVSLCAASLAAAGLELPGEQAAAAKALAKLQRQGKALQQQLQAHPDMAQHQAQQQPQQQRFQGQQAEQLAQALQQFGHAICLQLPVRYWCCNPACSSVAECSELELVSRKGSRCSGCATARFCSKSCQQQCWKGQHAPVCKRIAAARRGQQKE
;
A
#
# COMPACT_ATOMS: atom_id res chain seq x y z
N MET A 1 18.91 7.33 51.98
CA MET A 1 17.52 7.80 52.20
C MET A 1 17.47 8.74 53.42
N ALA A 2 18.28 9.81 53.39
CA ALA A 2 18.25 10.97 54.29
C ALA A 2 19.10 12.09 53.66
N MET A 3 18.61 12.70 52.58
CA MET A 3 19.17 13.96 52.02
C MET A 3 18.23 15.14 52.30
N THR A 4 17.49 15.09 53.40
CA THR A 4 16.36 15.98 53.70
C THR A 4 16.68 17.17 54.61
N SER A 5 17.94 17.51 54.90
CA SER A 5 18.20 18.69 55.73
C SER A 5 19.30 19.58 55.15
N GLY A 6 18.87 20.63 54.44
CA GLY A 6 19.68 21.82 54.30
C GLY A 6 19.44 22.57 53.01
N HIS A 7 20.33 22.40 52.04
CA HIS A 7 20.52 23.42 51.01
C HIS A 7 20.67 22.89 49.57
N GLY A 8 20.84 21.57 49.37
CA GLY A 8 21.19 21.00 48.06
C GLY A 8 20.06 20.97 47.02
N GLY A 9 18.80 20.83 47.45
CA GLY A 9 17.65 20.68 46.54
C GLY A 9 16.95 21.98 46.14
N SER A 10 17.40 23.13 46.63
CA SER A 10 16.76 24.42 46.31
C SER A 10 17.08 24.89 44.88
N ALA A 11 16.17 25.62 44.24
CA ALA A 11 16.40 26.19 42.91
C ALA A 11 17.66 27.08 42.86
N ALA A 12 17.88 27.88 43.91
CA ALA A 12 19.10 28.68 44.10
C ALA A 12 20.38 27.82 44.21
N GLY A 13 20.28 26.64 44.83
CA GLY A 13 21.37 25.67 44.90
C GLY A 13 21.75 25.15 43.51
N VAL A 14 20.76 24.72 42.73
CA VAL A 14 20.96 24.26 41.33
C VAL A 14 21.59 25.37 40.48
N GLN A 15 21.09 26.60 40.57
CA GLN A 15 21.64 27.75 39.85
C GLN A 15 23.12 27.99 40.19
N ARG A 16 23.49 27.96 41.47
CA ARG A 16 24.87 28.19 41.93
C ARG A 16 25.83 27.13 41.41
N LEU A 17 25.40 25.85 41.41
CA LEU A 17 26.19 24.75 40.87
C LEU A 17 26.42 24.92 39.36
N LEU A 18 25.38 25.31 38.61
CA LEU A 18 25.51 25.57 37.17
C LEU A 18 26.39 26.78 36.85
N GLN A 19 26.29 27.88 37.61
CA GLN A 19 27.19 29.03 37.46
C GLN A 19 28.65 28.65 37.69
N THR A 20 28.91 27.75 38.65
CA THR A 20 30.25 27.21 38.91
C THR A 20 30.78 26.41 37.72
N LEU A 21 29.92 25.64 37.05
CA LEU A 21 30.27 24.89 35.83
C LEU A 21 30.49 25.80 34.62
N ILE A 22 29.70 26.86 34.46
CA ILE A 22 29.87 27.88 33.41
C ILE A 22 31.22 28.61 33.56
N ALA A 23 31.66 28.86 34.79
CA ALA A 23 32.93 29.51 35.09
C ALA A 23 34.16 28.60 34.98
N ALA A 24 34.00 27.33 34.57
CA ALA A 24 35.10 26.36 34.50
C ALA A 24 36.25 26.88 33.60
N PRO A 25 37.49 26.99 34.11
CA PRO A 25 38.62 27.51 33.34
C PRO A 25 39.16 26.50 32.31
N ASP A 26 39.14 25.21 32.64
CA ASP A 26 39.70 24.13 31.82
C ASP A 26 38.95 22.79 32.02
N LEU A 27 39.33 21.77 31.26
CA LEU A 27 38.72 20.43 31.31
C LEU A 27 39.09 19.67 32.60
N ALA A 28 40.24 19.98 33.21
CA ALA A 28 40.68 19.37 34.46
C ALA A 28 39.80 19.81 35.65
N TYR A 29 39.32 21.06 35.62
CA TYR A 29 38.36 21.56 36.57
C TYR A 29 37.04 20.78 36.53
N LEU A 30 36.54 20.44 35.33
CA LEU A 30 35.34 19.60 35.20
C LEU A 30 35.53 18.21 35.84
N LYS A 31 36.75 17.65 35.76
CA LYS A 31 37.08 16.42 36.48
C LYS A 31 37.03 16.62 37.99
N TYR A 32 37.62 17.70 38.51
CA TYR A 32 37.60 17.98 39.94
C TYR A 32 36.17 18.14 40.46
N VAL A 33 35.33 18.86 39.72
CA VAL A 33 33.91 19.06 40.04
C VAL A 33 33.08 17.78 39.92
N GLY A 34 33.40 16.90 38.96
CA GLY A 34 32.73 15.60 38.79
C GLY A 34 33.29 14.46 39.65
N SER A 35 34.43 14.64 40.30
CA SER A 35 35.04 13.64 41.18
C SER A 35 34.43 13.62 42.57
N ASP A 36 34.72 12.55 43.32
CA ASP A 36 34.24 12.30 44.69
C ASP A 36 34.52 13.45 45.69
N GLU A 37 35.35 14.43 45.35
CA GLU A 37 35.68 15.53 46.25
C GLU A 37 34.64 16.66 46.25
N ARG A 38 33.91 16.90 45.15
CA ARG A 38 32.88 17.95 45.08
C ARG A 38 31.49 17.46 44.65
N HIS A 39 31.38 16.36 43.91
CA HIS A 39 30.11 15.74 43.52
C HIS A 39 29.07 16.67 42.84
N ASP A 40 29.40 17.88 42.39
CA ASP A 40 28.38 18.86 41.95
C ASP A 40 27.54 18.34 40.77
N VAL A 41 28.19 17.72 39.78
CA VAL A 41 27.48 17.12 38.63
C VAL A 41 26.63 15.93 39.08
N VAL A 42 27.15 15.07 39.96
CA VAL A 42 26.42 13.90 40.49
C VAL A 42 25.20 14.34 41.32
N VAL A 43 25.34 15.42 42.09
CA VAL A 43 24.23 16.04 42.85
C VAL A 43 23.16 16.55 41.89
N LEU A 44 23.52 17.28 40.83
CA LEU A 44 22.58 17.73 39.81
C LEU A 44 21.87 16.56 39.11
N GLN A 45 22.61 15.50 38.76
CA GLN A 45 22.04 14.29 38.17
C GLN A 45 21.03 13.62 39.12
N ALA A 46 21.36 13.49 40.40
CA ALA A 46 20.47 12.92 41.40
C ALA A 46 19.20 13.76 41.58
N ILE A 47 19.32 15.09 41.58
CA ILE A 47 18.19 16.02 41.65
C ILE A 47 17.27 15.83 40.43
N PHE A 48 17.81 15.89 39.21
CA PHE A 48 17.01 15.75 37.99
C PHE A 48 16.37 14.36 37.86
N LYS A 49 17.08 13.30 38.26
CA LYS A 49 16.51 11.95 38.30
C LYS A 49 15.38 11.82 39.32
N ASN A 50 15.51 12.46 40.48
CA ASN A 50 14.42 12.51 41.46
C ASN A 50 13.21 13.29 40.93
N MET A 51 13.43 14.39 40.22
CA MET A 51 12.35 15.14 39.55
C MET A 51 11.65 14.28 38.48
N GLU A 52 12.41 13.51 37.70
CA GLU A 52 11.85 12.60 36.69
C GLU A 52 10.95 11.51 37.33
N VAL A 53 11.37 10.93 38.45
CA VAL A 53 10.61 9.89 39.17
C VAL A 53 9.39 10.48 39.88
N GLN A 54 9.49 11.72 40.36
CA GLN A 54 8.43 12.40 41.12
C GLN A 54 7.66 13.44 40.28
N SER A 55 7.59 13.28 38.97
CA SER A 55 7.02 14.30 38.06
C SER A 55 5.54 14.61 38.30
N ALA A 56 4.81 13.67 38.94
CA ALA A 56 3.40 13.84 39.34
C ALA A 56 3.22 14.57 40.68
N SER A 57 4.30 14.82 41.43
CA SER A 57 4.23 15.54 42.70
C SER A 57 4.06 17.04 42.45
N PRO A 58 3.11 17.73 43.13
CA PRO A 58 2.92 19.17 42.98
C PRO A 58 4.17 19.97 43.37
N ASP A 59 4.92 19.50 44.37
CA ASP A 59 6.17 20.14 44.81
C ASP A 59 7.25 20.08 43.71
N THR A 60 7.37 18.92 43.03
CA THR A 60 8.30 18.75 41.91
C THR A 60 7.89 19.64 40.74
N GLN A 61 6.61 19.71 40.41
CA GLN A 61 6.11 20.58 39.35
C GLN A 61 6.35 22.06 39.67
N ALA A 62 6.15 22.48 40.92
CA ALA A 62 6.44 23.84 41.37
C ALA A 62 7.93 24.17 41.24
N LEU A 63 8.80 23.26 41.67
CA LEU A 63 10.26 23.43 41.57
C LEU A 63 10.74 23.48 40.12
N VAL A 64 10.22 22.61 39.25
CA VAL A 64 10.54 22.63 37.81
C VAL A 64 10.08 23.95 37.18
N LYS A 65 8.87 24.43 37.51
CA LYS A 65 8.37 25.72 37.05
C LYS A 65 9.23 26.88 37.55
N GLU A 66 9.64 26.87 38.81
CA GLU A 66 10.54 27.87 39.40
C GLU A 66 11.88 27.90 38.66
N LEU A 67 12.50 26.73 38.43
CA LEU A 67 13.74 26.60 37.69
C LEU A 67 13.64 27.14 36.26
N VAL A 68 12.55 26.83 35.55
CA VAL A 68 12.35 27.31 34.17
C VAL A 68 12.06 28.81 34.13
N HIS A 69 11.09 29.30 34.91
CA HIS A 69 10.60 30.66 34.79
C HIS A 69 11.47 31.69 35.50
N GLN A 70 11.92 31.38 36.73
CA GLN A 70 12.66 32.35 37.54
C GLN A 70 14.16 32.28 37.29
N HIS A 71 14.70 31.07 37.07
CA HIS A 71 16.14 30.86 36.96
C HIS A 71 16.64 30.61 35.54
N SER A 72 15.74 30.54 34.54
CA SER A 72 16.10 30.26 33.14
C SER A 72 17.00 29.04 33.00
N ILE A 73 16.66 27.95 33.68
CA ILE A 73 17.50 26.76 33.81
C ILE A 73 18.01 26.20 32.47
N PHE A 74 17.22 26.26 31.39
CA PHE A 74 17.65 25.82 30.07
C PHE A 74 18.79 26.67 29.52
N LYS A 75 18.76 27.99 29.76
CA LYS A 75 19.85 28.91 29.39
C LYS A 75 21.13 28.57 30.15
N LEU A 76 21.03 28.33 31.46
CA LEU A 76 22.18 27.99 32.30
C LEU A 76 22.79 26.63 31.93
N LEU A 77 21.95 25.61 31.73
CA LEU A 77 22.39 24.30 31.24
C LEU A 77 23.03 24.43 29.85
N GLY A 78 22.43 25.24 28.97
CA GLY A 78 22.97 25.55 27.65
C GLY A 78 24.36 26.18 27.71
N GLN A 79 24.55 27.19 28.55
CA GLN A 79 25.84 27.85 28.78
C GLN A 79 26.88 26.90 29.37
N ALA A 80 26.50 26.04 30.34
CA ALA A 80 27.41 25.06 30.94
C ALA A 80 27.86 24.01 29.89
N SER A 81 26.91 23.49 29.11
CA SER A 81 27.18 22.58 27.99
C SER A 81 28.05 23.22 26.93
N SER A 82 27.77 24.48 26.56
CA SER A 82 28.54 25.25 25.58
C SER A 82 29.97 25.45 26.05
N ARG A 83 30.16 25.88 27.30
CA ARG A 83 31.49 26.05 27.89
C ARG A 83 32.28 24.75 27.86
N ALA A 84 31.68 23.65 28.31
CA ALA A 84 32.34 22.35 28.31
C ALA A 84 32.74 21.90 26.91
N LEU A 85 31.90 22.17 25.91
CA LEU A 85 32.20 21.89 24.51
C LEU A 85 33.37 22.74 24.01
N GLN A 86 33.38 24.04 24.29
CA GLN A 86 34.51 24.92 23.95
C GLN A 86 35.81 24.46 24.60
N LEU A 87 35.76 24.01 25.86
CA LEU A 87 36.92 23.45 26.56
C LEU A 87 37.44 22.17 25.89
N LEU A 88 36.55 21.25 25.50
CA LEU A 88 36.92 20.04 24.77
C LEU A 88 37.51 20.36 23.37
N LEU A 89 36.97 21.36 22.69
CA LEU A 89 37.49 21.83 21.40
C LEU A 89 38.88 22.46 21.53
N LYS A 90 39.18 23.14 22.65
CA LYS A 90 40.50 23.73 22.94
C LYS A 90 41.49 22.74 23.56
N ALA A 91 41.01 21.62 24.10
CA ALA A 91 41.85 20.61 24.74
C ALA A 91 42.91 20.05 23.79
N THR A 92 44.10 19.81 24.33
CA THR A 92 45.22 19.19 23.62
C THR A 92 44.93 17.72 23.29
N ASP A 93 45.61 17.13 22.30
CA ASP A 93 45.44 15.71 21.95
C ASP A 93 45.70 14.78 23.16
N ARG A 94 46.63 15.17 24.05
CA ARG A 94 46.92 14.45 25.29
C ARG A 94 45.78 14.52 26.31
N GLU A 95 45.01 15.60 26.32
CA GLU A 95 43.84 15.73 27.19
C GLU A 95 42.64 14.98 26.61
N ARG A 96 42.44 15.07 25.29
CA ARG A 96 41.41 14.32 24.56
C ARG A 96 41.59 12.81 24.68
N SER A 97 42.81 12.34 24.87
CA SER A 97 43.09 10.91 25.08
C SER A 97 42.88 10.43 26.52
N LYS A 98 42.55 11.30 27.49
CA LYS A 98 42.38 10.91 28.91
C LYS A 98 40.92 10.50 29.17
N PRO A 99 40.64 9.21 29.44
CA PRO A 99 39.26 8.72 29.63
C PRO A 99 38.48 9.46 30.72
N VAL A 100 39.16 9.81 31.82
CA VAL A 100 38.51 10.50 32.96
C VAL A 100 38.00 11.89 32.59
N LEU A 101 38.73 12.65 31.75
CA LEU A 101 38.29 13.98 31.33
C LEU A 101 37.09 13.90 30.39
N LEU A 102 37.12 12.92 29.48
CA LEU A 102 36.02 12.60 28.57
C LEU A 102 34.76 12.16 29.32
N TYR A 103 34.91 11.36 30.36
CA TYR A 103 33.81 10.93 31.22
C TYR A 103 33.17 12.10 31.97
N SER A 104 33.96 13.00 32.55
CA SER A 104 33.42 14.22 33.20
C SER A 104 32.70 15.14 32.23
N PHE A 105 33.23 15.29 31.00
CA PHE A 105 32.52 16.00 29.93
C PHE A 105 31.16 15.34 29.62
N MET A 106 31.14 14.02 29.43
CA MET A 106 29.91 13.27 29.15
C MET A 106 28.87 13.41 30.26
N GLN A 107 29.27 13.30 31.54
CA GLN A 107 28.36 13.48 32.67
C GLN A 107 27.72 14.87 32.67
N LEU A 108 28.49 15.90 32.35
CA LEU A 108 28.00 17.28 32.26
C LEU A 108 27.04 17.46 31.08
N GLN A 109 27.36 16.92 29.90
CA GLN A 109 26.47 16.98 28.75
C GLN A 109 25.16 16.21 28.96
N GLY A 110 25.17 15.19 29.83
CA GLY A 110 23.97 14.45 30.23
C GLY A 110 22.97 15.26 31.07
N LEU A 111 23.40 16.36 31.71
CA LEU A 111 22.52 17.16 32.57
C LEU A 111 21.34 17.76 31.81
N LEU A 112 21.58 18.29 30.61
CA LEU A 112 20.54 18.94 29.81
C LEU A 112 19.44 17.94 29.37
N PRO A 113 19.77 16.77 28.77
CA PRO A 113 18.79 15.70 28.51
C PRO A 113 18.03 15.22 29.74
N MET A 114 18.72 15.03 30.88
CA MET A 114 18.07 14.59 32.12
C MET A 114 17.04 15.60 32.62
N PHE A 115 17.39 16.90 32.64
CA PHE A 115 16.46 17.94 33.04
C PHE A 115 15.27 18.04 32.07
N HIS A 116 15.51 17.95 30.77
CA HIS A 116 14.44 17.97 29.78
C HIS A 116 13.42 16.85 29.97
N VAL A 117 13.85 15.62 30.26
CA VAL A 117 12.92 14.50 30.50
C VAL A 117 12.06 14.79 31.74
N ALA A 118 12.65 15.29 32.82
CA ALA A 118 11.91 15.67 34.03
C ALA A 118 10.90 16.80 33.73
N TRP A 119 11.34 17.85 33.04
CA TRP A 119 10.49 18.96 32.65
C TRP A 119 9.34 18.54 31.73
N PHE A 120 9.63 17.76 30.68
CA PHE A 120 8.65 17.28 29.72
C PHE A 120 7.53 16.51 30.42
N ARG A 121 7.87 15.61 31.35
CA ARG A 121 6.87 14.89 32.16
C ARG A 121 6.01 15.81 33.03
N CYS A 122 6.60 16.84 33.64
CA CYS A 122 5.85 17.82 34.42
C CYS A 122 4.92 18.70 33.56
N THR A 123 5.23 18.87 32.27
CA THR A 123 4.40 19.66 31.33
C THR A 123 3.37 18.83 30.56
N ALA A 124 3.43 17.49 30.64
CA ALA A 124 2.57 16.60 29.86
C ALA A 124 1.06 16.74 30.19
N ASP A 125 0.74 17.12 31.43
CA ASP A 125 -0.65 17.33 31.89
C ASP A 125 -1.19 18.74 31.58
N LEU A 126 -0.38 19.64 31.02
CA LEU A 126 -0.83 20.97 30.64
C LEU A 126 -1.72 20.90 29.39
N ALA A 127 -2.71 21.80 29.32
CA ALA A 127 -3.47 22.01 28.09
C ALA A 127 -2.52 22.28 26.91
N ALA A 128 -2.91 21.90 25.69
CA ALA A 128 -2.05 21.98 24.49
C ALA A 128 -1.41 23.37 24.29
N ALA A 129 -2.17 24.44 24.54
CA ALA A 129 -1.67 25.82 24.49
C ALA A 129 -0.61 26.12 25.56
N GLY A 130 -0.81 25.64 26.79
CA GLY A 130 0.16 25.78 27.88
C GLY A 130 1.44 25.00 27.60
N SER A 131 1.32 23.74 27.15
CA SER A 131 2.47 22.93 26.73
C SER A 131 3.24 23.59 25.58
N ALA A 132 2.56 24.24 24.63
CA ALA A 132 3.21 24.97 23.54
C ALA A 132 3.96 26.21 24.03
N ALA A 133 3.39 26.97 24.98
CA ALA A 133 4.04 28.14 25.56
C ALA A 133 5.31 27.79 26.36
N GLU A 134 5.24 26.75 27.20
CA GLU A 134 6.40 26.22 27.94
C GLU A 134 7.53 25.78 26.99
N ARG A 135 7.15 25.08 25.91
CA ARG A 135 8.07 24.66 24.84
C ARG A 135 8.75 25.83 24.16
N GLN A 136 7.98 26.87 23.80
CA GLN A 136 8.52 28.08 23.19
C GLN A 136 9.49 28.81 24.14
N LEU A 137 9.18 28.87 25.44
CA LEU A 137 10.06 29.45 26.46
C LEU A 137 11.37 28.67 26.58
N ALA A 138 11.32 27.33 26.61
CA ALA A 138 12.52 26.49 26.65
C ALA A 138 13.42 26.72 25.43
N VAL A 139 12.83 26.78 24.23
CA VAL A 139 13.57 27.09 22.98
C VAL A 139 14.20 28.48 23.04
N GLN A 140 13.45 29.50 23.49
CA GLN A 140 13.97 30.86 23.64
C GLN A 140 15.17 30.90 24.61
N GLN A 141 15.07 30.23 25.77
CA GLN A 141 16.17 30.18 26.73
C GLN A 141 17.42 29.48 26.17
N LEU A 142 17.24 28.42 25.38
CA LEU A 142 18.35 27.75 24.70
C LEU A 142 18.95 28.62 23.59
N GLN A 143 18.16 29.42 22.88
CA GLN A 143 18.66 30.39 21.89
C GLN A 143 19.43 31.55 22.52
N GLU A 144 19.05 31.97 23.73
CA GLU A 144 19.82 32.94 24.52
C GLU A 144 21.13 32.36 25.06
N SER A 145 21.31 31.04 24.98
CA SER A 145 22.61 30.40 25.21
C SER A 145 23.41 30.37 23.91
N ASP A 146 24.73 30.50 24.00
CA ASP A 146 25.63 30.34 22.86
C ASP A 146 25.75 28.88 22.39
N LEU A 147 25.05 27.93 23.04
CA LEU A 147 25.12 26.49 22.76
C LEU A 147 24.78 26.18 21.31
N LEU A 148 23.70 26.73 20.76
CA LEU A 148 23.25 26.41 19.39
C LEU A 148 24.29 26.82 18.35
N GLN A 149 24.92 27.99 18.52
CA GLN A 149 25.94 28.50 17.62
C GLN A 149 27.23 27.66 17.72
N VAL A 150 27.68 27.35 18.94
CA VAL A 150 28.88 26.54 19.18
C VAL A 150 28.67 25.11 18.66
N CYS A 151 27.51 24.51 18.94
CA CYS A 151 27.12 23.20 18.42
C CYS A 151 27.01 23.20 16.90
N ALA A 152 26.43 24.21 16.27
CA ALA A 152 26.29 24.27 14.81
C ALA A 152 27.64 24.26 14.10
N ALA A 153 28.56 25.16 14.49
CA ALA A 153 29.87 25.26 13.87
C ALA A 153 30.69 23.98 14.05
N ALA A 154 30.65 23.39 15.25
CA ALA A 154 31.39 22.18 15.55
C ALA A 154 30.76 20.92 14.92
N CYS A 155 29.42 20.84 14.88
CA CYS A 155 28.67 19.81 14.18
C CYS A 155 28.96 19.84 12.67
N GLN A 156 28.92 21.01 12.04
CA GLN A 156 29.24 21.14 10.60
C GLN A 156 30.64 20.62 10.28
N ARG A 157 31.64 20.98 11.08
CA ARG A 157 33.02 20.48 10.92
C ARG A 157 33.07 18.94 11.07
N ASP A 158 32.47 18.41 12.12
CA ASP A 158 32.53 16.97 12.41
C ASP A 158 31.72 16.15 11.38
N THR A 159 30.61 16.69 10.85
CA THR A 159 29.85 16.11 9.71
C THR A 159 30.70 16.07 8.44
N VAL A 160 31.33 17.18 8.05
CA VAL A 160 32.20 17.22 6.86
C VAL A 160 33.36 16.24 6.99
N TRP A 161 33.94 16.13 8.19
CA TRP A 161 34.99 15.16 8.47
C TRP A 161 34.49 13.71 8.29
N LEU A 162 33.34 13.35 8.87
CA LEU A 162 32.75 12.00 8.69
C LEU A 162 32.43 11.69 7.22
N GLU A 163 31.83 12.64 6.50
CA GLU A 163 31.53 12.50 5.07
C GLU A 163 32.82 12.28 4.26
N GLN A 164 33.89 13.00 4.57
CA GLN A 164 35.20 12.81 3.94
C GLN A 164 35.78 11.42 4.24
N GLN A 165 35.70 10.95 5.49
CA GLN A 165 36.15 9.61 5.86
C GLN A 165 35.37 8.53 5.09
N LEU A 166 34.06 8.70 4.95
CA LEU A 166 33.21 7.78 4.21
C LEU A 166 33.56 7.72 2.72
N ARG A 167 33.84 8.86 2.07
CA ARG A 167 34.28 8.92 0.66
C ARG A 167 35.64 8.24 0.46
N LEU A 168 36.58 8.45 1.39
CA LEU A 168 37.88 7.78 1.37
C LEU A 168 37.72 6.26 1.50
N GLN A 169 36.80 5.81 2.35
CA GLN A 169 36.49 4.40 2.51
C GLN A 169 35.91 3.80 1.22
N GLN A 170 34.90 4.44 0.61
CA GLN A 170 34.32 3.99 -0.66
C GLN A 170 35.37 3.91 -1.77
N SER A 171 36.25 4.90 -1.87
CA SER A 171 37.37 4.90 -2.82
C SER A 171 38.32 3.72 -2.61
N ARG A 172 38.58 3.33 -1.35
CA ARG A 172 39.38 2.14 -1.04
C ARG A 172 38.67 0.85 -1.45
N GLN A 173 37.38 0.72 -1.16
CA GLN A 173 36.58 -0.45 -1.55
C GLN A 173 36.50 -0.60 -3.08
N GLN A 174 36.32 0.49 -3.82
CA GLN A 174 36.29 0.49 -5.28
C GLN A 174 37.66 0.10 -5.90
N ARG A 175 38.77 0.57 -5.31
CA ARG A 175 40.11 0.14 -5.74
C ARG A 175 40.34 -1.35 -5.47
N GLN A 176 39.83 -1.87 -4.36
CA GLN A 176 39.95 -3.29 -4.01
C GLN A 176 39.12 -4.18 -4.95
N SER A 177 37.88 -3.81 -5.26
CA SER A 177 37.06 -4.56 -6.22
C SER A 177 37.69 -4.56 -7.62
N SER A 178 38.22 -3.41 -8.05
CA SER A 178 38.94 -3.28 -9.33
C SER A 178 40.22 -4.14 -9.37
N GLN A 179 41.01 -4.16 -8.29
CA GLN A 179 42.18 -5.03 -8.19
C GLN A 179 41.81 -6.51 -8.18
N GLN A 180 40.72 -6.89 -7.52
CA GLN A 180 40.24 -8.27 -7.50
C GLN A 180 39.76 -8.71 -8.88
N GLN A 181 39.08 -7.83 -9.63
CA GLN A 181 38.65 -8.10 -11.00
C GLN A 181 39.85 -8.22 -11.96
N GLN A 182 40.87 -7.37 -11.83
CA GLN A 182 42.11 -7.47 -12.62
C GLN A 182 42.88 -8.76 -12.31
N GLN A 183 42.94 -9.20 -11.06
CA GLN A 183 43.60 -10.47 -10.68
C GLN A 183 42.84 -11.70 -11.22
N GLN A 184 41.52 -11.65 -11.36
CA GLN A 184 40.75 -12.72 -11.98
C GLN A 184 40.97 -12.83 -13.50
N GLN A 185 41.36 -11.73 -14.16
CA GLN A 185 41.62 -11.69 -15.60
C GLN A 185 43.05 -12.09 -15.99
N GLN A 186 43.95 -12.38 -15.05
CA GLN A 186 45.28 -12.92 -15.37
C GLN A 186 45.30 -14.46 -15.30
N PRO A 187 45.24 -15.17 -16.45
CA PRO A 187 45.35 -16.63 -16.50
C PRO A 187 46.79 -17.06 -16.22
N GLY A 188 47.17 -17.17 -14.94
CA GLY A 188 48.50 -17.70 -14.56
C GLY A 188 48.87 -17.62 -13.08
N ALA A 189 48.26 -16.74 -12.29
CA ALA A 189 48.71 -16.42 -10.92
C ALA A 189 47.94 -17.13 -9.78
N LYS A 190 47.21 -18.23 -10.06
CA LYS A 190 46.25 -18.84 -9.11
C LYS A 190 46.86 -19.50 -7.86
N LYS A 191 48.17 -19.78 -7.80
CA LYS A 191 48.76 -20.60 -6.71
C LYS A 191 49.53 -19.84 -5.62
N GLN A 192 49.83 -18.55 -5.76
CA GLN A 192 50.56 -17.78 -4.72
C GLN A 192 49.75 -16.63 -4.09
N ALA A 193 48.62 -16.21 -4.65
CA ALA A 193 47.83 -15.08 -4.15
C ALA A 193 47.01 -15.39 -2.87
N ALA A 194 46.62 -16.65 -2.64
CA ALA A 194 45.72 -17.02 -1.54
C ALA A 194 46.28 -16.79 -0.12
N LYS A 195 47.61 -16.69 0.04
CA LYS A 195 48.25 -16.56 1.37
C LYS A 195 48.61 -15.13 1.76
N LYS A 196 48.67 -14.19 0.80
CA LYS A 196 49.05 -12.78 1.06
C LYS A 196 47.87 -11.81 1.08
N GLN A 197 46.68 -12.23 0.63
CA GLN A 197 45.49 -11.38 0.48
C GLN A 197 44.51 -11.45 1.67
N ARG A 198 44.94 -11.99 2.81
CA ARG A 198 44.16 -11.99 4.08
C ARG A 198 44.55 -10.87 5.05
N GLN A 199 45.32 -9.86 4.62
CA GLN A 199 45.37 -8.63 5.38
C GLN A 199 44.00 -7.96 5.25
N ALA A 200 43.22 -8.02 6.34
CA ALA A 200 41.90 -7.42 6.44
C ALA A 200 41.98 -5.98 5.92
N ALA A 201 41.09 -5.65 4.99
CA ALA A 201 40.92 -4.29 4.48
C ALA A 201 40.96 -3.34 5.67
N GLY A 202 41.83 -2.33 5.62
CA GLY A 202 41.96 -1.33 6.68
C GLY A 202 40.61 -0.64 6.88
N SER A 203 39.79 -1.20 7.76
CA SER A 203 38.71 -0.51 8.43
C SER A 203 39.31 0.74 9.05
N LEU A 204 38.52 1.80 9.17
CA LEU A 204 38.81 2.85 10.13
C LEU A 204 38.97 2.14 11.47
N SER A 205 40.22 1.87 11.88
CA SER A 205 40.44 1.17 13.12
C SER A 205 39.93 2.07 14.22
N ALA A 206 39.25 1.52 15.23
CA ALA A 206 38.80 2.32 16.37
C ALA A 206 39.97 3.06 17.06
N VAL A 207 41.22 2.65 16.79
CA VAL A 207 42.47 3.34 17.15
C VAL A 207 42.66 4.70 16.44
N GLN A 208 42.00 4.96 15.31
CA GLN A 208 42.04 6.22 14.56
C GLN A 208 40.84 7.13 14.81
N ALA A 209 39.78 6.63 15.47
CA ALA A 209 38.65 7.47 15.84
C ALA A 209 39.05 8.34 17.05
N ASP A 210 39.07 9.66 16.86
CA ASP A 210 39.21 10.62 17.96
C ASP A 210 38.05 10.40 18.94
N ALA A 211 38.33 9.82 20.12
CA ALA A 211 37.33 9.55 21.15
C ALA A 211 36.57 10.83 21.54
N ALA A 212 37.24 11.99 21.52
CA ALA A 212 36.60 13.27 21.75
C ALA A 212 35.63 13.64 20.62
N ALA A 213 35.93 13.29 19.36
CA ALA A 213 34.99 13.49 18.25
C ALA A 213 33.73 12.65 18.42
N CYS A 214 33.86 11.36 18.78
CA CYS A 214 32.70 10.50 19.02
C CYS A 214 31.78 11.05 20.12
N LEU A 215 32.35 11.57 21.22
CA LEU A 215 31.61 12.21 22.31
C LEU A 215 30.92 13.49 21.89
N ARG A 216 31.61 14.34 21.11
CA ARG A 216 31.02 15.56 20.55
C ARG A 216 29.83 15.23 19.66
N ILE A 217 29.99 14.25 18.77
CA ILE A 217 28.92 13.77 17.88
C ILE A 217 27.72 13.29 18.70
N GLY A 218 27.93 12.44 19.70
CA GLY A 218 26.86 11.98 20.59
C GLY A 218 26.16 13.14 21.32
N THR A 219 26.93 14.11 21.79
CA THR A 219 26.42 15.34 22.41
C THR A 219 25.54 16.14 21.44
N TYR A 220 25.99 16.36 20.21
CA TYR A 220 25.22 17.11 19.21
C TYR A 220 23.88 16.44 18.92
N ILE A 221 23.89 15.13 18.63
CA ILE A 221 22.66 14.39 18.35
C ILE A 221 21.74 14.46 19.56
N SER A 222 22.25 14.28 20.79
CA SER A 222 21.43 14.38 22.00
C SER A 222 20.81 15.76 22.21
N VAL A 223 21.56 16.84 21.98
CA VAL A 223 21.07 18.22 22.10
C VAL A 223 20.03 18.52 21.03
N TYR A 224 20.25 18.09 19.80
CA TYR A 224 19.29 18.30 18.72
C TYR A 224 18.03 17.44 18.86
N SER A 225 18.12 16.21 19.40
CA SER A 225 16.94 15.42 19.78
C SER A 225 16.07 16.18 20.78
N LEU A 226 16.70 16.75 21.80
CA LEU A 226 16.01 17.54 22.83
C LEU A 226 15.36 18.79 22.24
N LEU A 227 16.06 19.49 21.35
CA LEU A 227 15.49 20.65 20.66
C LEU A 227 14.31 20.27 19.77
N ALA A 228 14.36 19.10 19.12
CA ALA A 228 13.25 18.57 18.33
C ALA A 228 12.00 18.38 19.20
N ASP A 229 12.18 17.79 20.38
CA ASP A 229 11.09 17.57 21.35
C ASP A 229 10.54 18.90 21.88
N CYS A 230 11.42 19.87 22.20
CA CYS A 230 11.02 21.21 22.64
C CYS A 230 10.30 22.02 21.57
N CYS A 231 10.66 21.91 20.29
CA CYS A 231 10.08 22.74 19.23
C CYS A 231 8.71 22.24 18.72
N GLY A 232 8.28 21.03 19.11
CA GLY A 232 7.02 20.45 18.66
C GLY A 232 6.95 20.27 17.14
N GLU A 233 5.78 20.54 16.55
CA GLU A 233 5.53 20.32 15.11
C GLU A 233 6.24 21.33 14.20
N GLY A 234 6.70 22.47 14.74
CA GLY A 234 7.23 23.59 13.96
C GLY A 234 8.72 23.56 13.64
N TRP A 235 9.47 22.55 14.11
CA TRP A 235 10.94 22.61 14.11
C TRP A 235 11.59 22.53 12.73
N LEU A 236 10.97 21.82 11.77
CA LEU A 236 11.43 21.81 10.36
C LEU A 236 11.19 23.16 9.66
N ALA A 237 10.53 24.12 10.32
CA ALA A 237 10.35 25.48 9.87
C ALA A 237 11.06 26.48 10.79
N GLY A 238 11.35 27.68 10.28
CA GLY A 238 11.91 28.77 11.08
C GLY A 238 13.40 28.64 11.39
N GLN A 239 13.83 29.26 12.48
CA GLN A 239 15.26 29.48 12.79
C GLN A 239 16.03 28.20 13.15
N MET A 240 15.33 27.13 13.53
CA MET A 240 15.96 25.84 13.91
C MET A 240 16.19 24.91 12.71
N ALA A 241 15.57 25.16 11.56
CA ALA A 241 15.68 24.30 10.38
C ALA A 241 17.13 24.03 9.93
N PRO A 242 18.06 25.01 9.90
CA PRO A 242 19.46 24.75 9.53
C PRO A 242 20.18 23.80 10.50
N HIS A 243 19.88 23.93 11.80
CA HIS A 243 20.47 23.12 12.85
C HIS A 243 20.01 21.65 12.75
N ILE A 244 18.74 21.46 12.45
CA ILE A 244 18.14 20.14 12.25
C ILE A 244 18.69 19.48 10.99
N GLY A 245 18.84 20.25 9.91
CA GLY A 245 19.49 19.77 8.69
C GLY A 245 20.90 19.24 8.96
N LEU A 246 21.70 19.96 9.75
CA LEU A 246 23.02 19.49 10.19
C LEU A 246 22.94 18.24 11.05
N CYS A 247 22.01 18.17 12.01
CA CYS A 247 21.81 16.99 12.85
C CYS A 247 21.43 15.76 12.03
N VAL A 248 20.55 15.92 11.05
CA VAL A 248 20.11 14.84 10.15
C VAL A 248 21.28 14.32 9.32
N ARG A 249 22.09 15.20 8.74
CA ARG A 249 23.31 14.80 8.01
C ARG A 249 24.30 14.09 8.92
N LEU A 250 24.48 14.58 10.14
CA LEU A 250 25.36 13.97 11.13
C LEU A 250 24.87 12.57 11.51
N ALA A 251 23.60 12.42 11.84
CA ALA A 251 22.97 11.16 12.18
C ALA A 251 23.14 10.12 11.06
N TRP A 252 22.91 10.54 9.81
CA TRP A 252 23.13 9.70 8.63
C TRP A 252 24.60 9.27 8.49
N ALA A 253 25.55 10.19 8.62
CA ALA A 253 26.98 9.89 8.54
C ALA A 253 27.41 8.90 9.64
N VAL A 254 26.91 9.06 10.87
CA VAL A 254 27.18 8.15 11.99
C VAL A 254 26.70 6.73 11.71
N LEU A 255 25.48 6.56 11.18
CA LEU A 255 24.95 5.24 10.85
C LEU A 255 25.79 4.50 9.81
N ARG A 256 26.33 5.23 8.81
CA ARG A 256 27.20 4.66 7.77
C ARG A 256 28.60 4.31 8.30
N CYS A 257 29.13 5.07 9.24
CA CYS A 257 30.46 4.80 9.80
C CYS A 257 30.51 3.55 10.71
N LYS A 258 29.40 3.20 11.38
CA LYS A 258 29.38 2.05 12.31
C LYS A 258 29.61 0.68 11.65
N GLU A 259 29.20 0.51 10.39
CA GLU A 259 29.45 -0.71 9.59
C GLU A 259 30.93 -1.14 9.68
N SER A 260 31.82 -0.17 9.55
CA SER A 260 33.26 -0.37 9.43
C SER A 260 33.91 -0.88 10.72
N CYS A 261 33.32 -0.60 11.89
CA CYS A 261 33.92 -0.94 13.18
C CYS A 261 33.78 -2.44 13.54
N ARG A 262 32.80 -3.15 12.95
CA ARG A 262 32.47 -4.54 13.34
C ARG A 262 33.47 -5.57 12.82
N ILE A 263 34.10 -5.32 11.67
CA ILE A 263 34.98 -6.29 11.00
C ILE A 263 36.27 -6.55 11.79
N SER A 264 36.70 -5.61 12.65
CA SER A 264 37.95 -5.71 13.40
C SER A 264 37.86 -6.52 14.70
N SER A 265 36.66 -6.72 15.26
CA SER A 265 36.50 -7.32 16.60
C SER A 265 36.38 -8.86 16.61
N SER A 266 36.15 -9.50 15.47
CA SER A 266 35.87 -10.95 15.41
C SER A 266 37.12 -11.85 15.45
N THR A 267 38.33 -11.30 15.43
CA THR A 267 39.57 -12.09 15.31
C THR A 267 40.37 -12.30 16.60
N THR A 268 39.97 -11.76 17.75
CA THR A 268 40.77 -11.84 19.00
C THR A 268 40.09 -12.53 20.19
N SER A 269 38.83 -12.97 20.08
CA SER A 269 38.09 -13.61 21.18
C SER A 269 38.12 -15.14 21.09
N SER A 270 39.33 -15.71 21.11
CA SER A 270 39.54 -17.15 21.29
C SER A 270 40.61 -17.38 22.35
N SER A 271 40.34 -16.95 23.59
CA SER A 271 41.16 -17.28 24.75
C SER A 271 40.29 -17.31 26.01
N SER A 272 39.94 -18.53 26.41
CA SER A 272 39.84 -18.98 27.81
C SER A 272 38.81 -18.31 28.72
N SER A 273 37.59 -18.83 28.69
CA SER A 273 36.64 -18.72 29.81
C SER A 273 37.18 -19.50 31.01
N SER A 274 37.75 -18.81 32.00
CA SER A 274 38.02 -19.37 33.32
C SER A 274 37.36 -18.50 34.38
N SER A 275 36.27 -19.04 34.91
CA SER A 275 35.42 -18.49 35.96
C SER A 275 36.24 -18.15 37.20
N SER A 276 36.38 -16.86 37.54
CA SER A 276 36.78 -16.43 38.88
C SER A 276 36.27 -15.03 39.21
N SER A 277 35.24 -15.02 40.07
CA SER A 277 34.99 -14.11 41.19
C SER A 277 35.42 -12.64 41.10
N SER A 278 34.43 -11.78 40.85
CA SER A 278 34.14 -10.56 41.62
C SER A 278 35.33 -9.76 42.17
N ARG A 279 36.18 -9.24 41.29
CA ARG A 279 36.96 -8.04 41.60
C ARG A 279 36.56 -6.96 40.61
N SER A 280 36.01 -5.88 41.17
CA SER A 280 35.75 -4.61 40.51
C SER A 280 37.02 -4.09 39.84
N SER A 281 37.28 -4.51 38.61
CA SER A 281 38.27 -3.90 37.73
C SER A 281 37.70 -2.58 37.22
N SER A 282 37.49 -1.62 38.13
CA SER A 282 37.20 -0.25 37.78
C SER A 282 38.45 0.37 37.14
N MET A 283 38.26 1.10 36.04
CA MET A 283 39.22 2.05 35.43
C MET A 283 40.27 1.52 34.42
N GLY A 284 40.12 0.31 33.89
CA GLY A 284 40.92 -0.17 32.76
C GLY A 284 40.36 0.17 31.37
N GLU A 285 39.28 0.96 31.27
CA GLU A 285 38.68 1.30 29.98
C GLU A 285 39.60 2.25 29.20
N THR A 286 40.17 1.74 28.11
CA THR A 286 40.97 2.53 27.18
C THR A 286 40.09 3.60 26.51
N ALA A 287 40.70 4.70 26.06
CA ALA A 287 39.98 5.73 25.29
C ALA A 287 39.26 5.14 24.05
N GLU A 288 39.79 4.05 23.50
CA GLU A 288 39.17 3.28 22.42
C GLU A 288 37.87 2.59 22.86
N GLY A 289 37.83 2.01 24.07
CA GLY A 289 36.62 1.43 24.65
C GLY A 289 35.50 2.47 24.79
N TYR A 290 35.86 3.66 25.28
CA TYR A 290 34.95 4.81 25.33
C TYR A 290 34.47 5.23 23.95
N ALA A 291 35.37 5.41 22.98
CA ALA A 291 35.00 5.78 21.62
C ALA A 291 33.99 4.79 21.01
N ARG A 292 34.16 3.48 21.22
CA ARG A 292 33.22 2.45 20.73
C ARG A 292 31.86 2.51 21.43
N SER A 293 31.87 2.68 22.75
CA SER A 293 30.63 2.86 23.54
C SER A 293 29.86 4.08 23.04
N GLU A 294 30.56 5.19 22.81
CA GLU A 294 29.98 6.45 22.37
C GLU A 294 29.48 6.42 20.93
N VAL A 295 30.19 5.78 20.00
CA VAL A 295 29.65 5.54 18.65
C VAL A 295 28.36 4.71 18.73
N THR A 296 28.30 3.72 19.63
CA THR A 296 27.08 2.93 19.84
C THR A 296 25.96 3.79 20.43
N CYS A 297 26.26 4.65 21.40
CA CYS A 297 25.33 5.62 21.97
C CYS A 297 24.81 6.59 20.90
N ALA A 298 25.70 7.23 20.15
CA ALA A 298 25.39 8.15 19.05
C ALA A 298 24.53 7.49 17.97
N THR A 299 24.78 6.21 17.66
CA THR A 299 23.92 5.44 16.74
C THR A 299 22.51 5.27 17.30
N ASN A 300 22.37 4.97 18.60
CA ASN A 300 21.06 4.82 19.22
C ASN A 300 20.30 6.14 19.24
N LEU A 301 21.01 7.23 19.54
CA LEU A 301 20.46 8.58 19.49
C LEU A 301 20.07 8.97 18.06
N ALA A 302 20.89 8.62 17.06
CA ALA A 302 20.56 8.85 15.66
C ALA A 302 19.25 8.15 15.29
N LEU A 303 19.08 6.88 15.65
CA LEU A 303 17.82 6.15 15.42
C LEU A 303 16.64 6.75 16.17
N ALA A 304 16.83 7.24 17.39
CA ALA A 304 15.79 7.95 18.13
C ALA A 304 15.36 9.23 17.41
N VAL A 305 16.32 10.03 16.90
CA VAL A 305 16.05 11.19 16.04
C VAL A 305 15.23 10.80 14.82
N VAL A 306 15.58 9.69 14.15
CA VAL A 306 14.81 9.18 13.01
C VAL A 306 13.38 8.85 13.39
N GLN A 307 13.16 8.20 14.54
CA GLN A 307 11.82 7.86 15.00
C GLN A 307 10.99 9.10 15.32
N SER A 308 11.58 10.11 15.98
CA SER A 308 10.93 11.39 16.23
C SER A 308 10.61 12.13 14.93
N LEU A 309 11.56 12.18 13.97
CA LEU A 309 11.34 12.75 12.64
C LEU A 309 10.20 12.05 11.91
N ALA A 310 10.16 10.72 11.93
CA ALA A 310 9.09 9.96 11.30
C ALA A 310 7.74 10.21 11.97
N ALA A 311 7.69 10.32 13.31
CA ALA A 311 6.45 10.65 14.00
C ALA A 311 5.94 12.04 13.61
N GLN A 312 6.84 13.02 13.46
CA GLN A 312 6.51 14.39 13.08
C GLN A 312 6.04 14.49 11.63
N VAL A 313 6.80 13.93 10.68
CA VAL A 313 6.44 13.92 9.25
C VAL A 313 5.07 13.27 9.04
N ALA A 314 4.73 12.24 9.83
CA ALA A 314 3.43 11.59 9.77
C ALA A 314 2.28 12.40 10.36
N CYS A 315 2.54 13.31 11.30
CA CYS A 315 1.52 14.19 11.88
C CYS A 315 1.25 15.41 10.97
N THR A 316 2.23 15.85 10.20
CA THR A 316 2.06 16.97 9.26
C THR A 316 1.45 16.48 7.95
N CYS A 317 0.12 16.62 7.81
CA CYS A 317 -0.63 16.21 6.60
C CYS A 317 -0.14 16.87 5.30
N ASP A 318 0.54 18.02 5.38
CA ASP A 318 1.15 18.71 4.23
C ASP A 318 2.67 18.53 4.20
N SER A 319 3.06 17.32 3.83
CA SER A 319 4.45 16.89 3.97
C SER A 319 5.36 17.38 2.85
N ASP A 320 4.81 17.67 1.67
CA ASP A 320 5.56 18.23 0.54
C ASP A 320 6.07 19.65 0.86
N LEU A 321 5.30 20.47 1.57
CA LEU A 321 5.78 21.75 2.08
C LEU A 321 6.87 21.58 3.14
N THR A 322 6.76 20.57 3.99
CA THR A 322 7.66 20.39 5.14
C THR A 322 9.05 19.89 4.70
N LEU A 323 9.13 18.99 3.73
CA LEU A 323 10.40 18.55 3.13
C LEU A 323 11.10 19.64 2.31
N ARG A 324 10.31 20.49 1.61
CA ARG A 324 10.86 21.62 0.85
C ARG A 324 11.47 22.71 1.74
N LYS A 325 11.01 22.85 2.99
CA LYS A 325 11.54 23.83 3.96
C LYS A 325 12.98 23.52 4.40
N LEU A 326 13.46 22.29 4.23
CA LEU A 326 14.89 22.00 4.34
C LEU A 326 15.63 22.59 3.13
N ALA A 327 16.29 23.73 3.34
CA ALA A 327 17.00 24.48 2.30
C ALA A 327 18.22 23.72 1.73
N ASP A 328 18.86 22.85 2.52
CA ASP A 328 20.00 22.05 2.11
C ASP A 328 19.55 20.73 1.47
N SER A 329 19.89 20.52 0.19
CA SER A 329 19.59 19.28 -0.52
C SER A 329 20.25 18.06 0.15
N ALA A 330 21.48 18.21 0.67
CA ALA A 330 22.18 17.11 1.34
C ALA A 330 21.47 16.69 2.64
N ALA A 331 20.86 17.64 3.35
CA ALA A 331 20.05 17.35 4.53
C ALA A 331 18.74 16.65 4.15
N ARG A 332 18.13 17.02 3.03
CA ARG A 332 16.93 16.35 2.50
C ARG A 332 17.23 14.90 2.11
N ASP A 333 18.34 14.66 1.41
CA ASP A 333 18.78 13.31 1.00
C ASP A 333 19.12 12.43 2.21
N ALA A 334 19.76 13.01 3.23
CA ALA A 334 20.03 12.35 4.50
C ALA A 334 18.74 12.03 5.26
N LEU A 335 17.78 12.96 5.34
CA LEU A 335 16.47 12.73 5.96
C LEU A 335 15.74 11.57 5.27
N HIS A 336 15.73 11.59 3.94
CA HIS A 336 15.13 10.54 3.13
C HIS A 336 15.76 9.18 3.45
N SER A 337 17.08 9.10 3.42
CA SER A 337 17.82 7.87 3.71
C SER A 337 17.57 7.35 5.13
N LEU A 338 17.48 8.25 6.12
CA LEU A 338 17.13 7.91 7.50
C LEU A 338 15.70 7.36 7.61
N LEU A 339 14.72 7.95 6.93
CA LEU A 339 13.34 7.48 6.95
C LEU A 339 13.19 6.12 6.24
N LEU A 340 13.97 5.85 5.19
CA LEU A 340 14.07 4.52 4.59
C LEU A 340 14.71 3.48 5.53
N VAL A 341 15.74 3.87 6.31
CA VAL A 341 16.28 3.00 7.38
C VAL A 341 15.21 2.70 8.41
N ASN A 342 14.43 3.71 8.85
CA ASN A 342 13.33 3.49 9.78
C ASN A 342 12.32 2.50 9.22
N LEU A 343 11.90 2.69 7.97
CA LEU A 343 11.00 1.76 7.30
C LEU A 343 11.56 0.33 7.31
N ALA A 344 12.82 0.15 6.91
CA ALA A 344 13.47 -1.16 6.91
C ALA A 344 13.44 -1.82 8.30
N LEU A 345 13.77 -1.07 9.35
CA LEU A 345 13.75 -1.53 10.74
C LEU A 345 12.33 -1.89 11.21
N GLN A 346 11.32 -1.11 10.82
CA GLN A 346 9.93 -1.38 11.15
C GLN A 346 9.42 -2.66 10.46
N VAL A 347 9.75 -2.85 9.17
CA VAL A 347 9.39 -4.07 8.43
C VAL A 347 10.10 -5.28 9.00
N MET A 348 11.36 -5.13 9.39
CA MET A 348 12.12 -6.17 10.08
C MET A 348 11.49 -6.58 11.41
N ALA A 349 11.04 -5.62 12.23
CA ALA A 349 10.36 -5.88 13.49
C ALA A 349 9.02 -6.60 13.25
N LEU A 350 8.22 -6.13 12.29
CA LEU A 350 6.97 -6.80 11.89
C LEU A 350 7.20 -8.24 11.43
N HIS A 351 8.30 -8.47 10.71
CA HIS A 351 8.67 -9.80 10.24
C HIS A 351 9.03 -10.74 11.38
N GLU A 352 9.79 -10.24 12.36
CA GLU A 352 10.11 -10.99 13.58
C GLU A 352 8.85 -11.37 14.35
N SER A 353 7.96 -10.41 14.59
CA SER A 353 6.70 -10.68 15.28
C SER A 353 5.81 -11.68 14.54
N ALA A 354 5.73 -11.58 13.21
CA ALA A 354 4.98 -12.55 12.40
C ALA A 354 5.61 -13.95 12.45
N ALA A 355 6.95 -14.05 12.46
CA ALA A 355 7.67 -15.32 12.57
C ALA A 355 7.51 -15.97 13.96
N GLU A 356 7.47 -15.16 15.02
CA GLU A 356 7.18 -15.60 16.39
C GLU A 356 5.77 -16.17 16.52
N GLN A 357 4.76 -15.48 15.97
CA GLN A 357 3.37 -15.92 15.99
C GLN A 357 3.14 -17.22 15.20
N ARG A 358 3.83 -17.41 14.07
CA ARG A 358 3.68 -18.59 13.19
C ARG A 358 4.55 -19.79 13.60
N GLY A 359 5.10 -19.79 14.82
CA GLY A 359 5.80 -20.95 15.37
C GLY A 359 7.11 -21.30 14.64
N ARG A 360 7.90 -20.32 14.22
CA ARG A 360 9.25 -20.44 13.59
C ARG A 360 9.39 -21.33 12.34
N GLN A 361 8.36 -22.05 11.89
CA GLN A 361 8.49 -23.05 10.82
C GLN A 361 8.35 -22.51 9.39
N GLN A 362 7.81 -21.31 9.20
CA GLN A 362 7.78 -20.66 7.88
C GLN A 362 8.70 -19.44 7.86
N LEU A 363 9.89 -19.62 7.27
CA LEU A 363 10.78 -18.54 6.88
C LEU A 363 10.10 -17.72 5.78
N LEU A 364 9.43 -16.66 6.19
CA LEU A 364 9.00 -15.59 5.29
C LEU A 364 10.24 -14.99 4.60
N PRO A 365 10.16 -14.60 3.31
CA PRO A 365 11.33 -14.17 2.55
C PRO A 365 11.93 -12.89 3.15
N GLN A 366 13.15 -12.98 3.71
CA GLN A 366 13.86 -11.88 4.38
C GLN A 366 14.51 -10.87 3.41
N GLN A 367 14.28 -10.96 2.11
CA GLN A 367 15.21 -10.37 1.14
C GLN A 367 15.05 -8.84 0.97
N HIS A 368 13.85 -8.27 0.96
CA HIS A 368 13.69 -6.88 0.49
C HIS A 368 14.21 -5.82 1.46
N HIS A 369 13.93 -5.93 2.76
CA HIS A 369 14.47 -4.99 3.75
C HIS A 369 16.00 -5.11 3.88
N ARG A 370 16.56 -6.32 3.68
CA ARG A 370 18.01 -6.53 3.65
C ARG A 370 18.63 -5.89 2.42
N LEU A 371 18.03 -6.05 1.25
CA LEU A 371 18.45 -5.37 0.03
C LEU A 371 18.37 -3.85 0.21
N LEU A 372 17.29 -3.33 0.78
CA LEU A 372 17.17 -1.89 1.07
C LEU A 372 18.30 -1.40 1.99
N LEU A 373 18.59 -2.11 3.09
CA LEU A 373 19.70 -1.76 3.98
C LEU A 373 21.07 -1.88 3.30
N GLN A 374 21.23 -2.85 2.40
CA GLN A 374 22.44 -3.04 1.61
C GLN A 374 22.65 -1.88 0.62
N GLU A 375 21.61 -1.47 -0.10
CA GLU A 375 21.64 -0.34 -1.03
C GLU A 375 21.89 1.00 -0.29
N LEU A 376 21.37 1.12 0.94
CA LEU A 376 21.66 2.25 1.83
C LEU A 376 23.08 2.20 2.42
N GLY A 377 23.78 1.06 2.30
CA GLY A 377 25.13 0.84 2.84
C GLY A 377 25.18 0.71 4.35
N ILE A 378 24.13 0.14 4.96
CA ILE A 378 23.96 -0.04 6.42
C ILE A 378 23.47 -1.47 6.72
N GLU A 379 24.07 -2.46 6.06
CA GLU A 379 23.69 -3.87 6.21
C GLU A 379 23.91 -4.39 7.65
N TRP A 380 24.82 -3.79 8.42
CA TRP A 380 25.10 -4.17 9.81
C TRP A 380 23.86 -4.13 10.72
N LEU A 381 22.86 -3.29 10.40
CA LEU A 381 21.60 -3.21 11.12
C LEU A 381 20.82 -4.53 11.09
N VAL A 382 20.99 -5.34 10.06
CA VAL A 382 20.36 -6.68 9.94
C VAL A 382 20.73 -7.57 11.13
N HIS A 383 21.94 -7.41 11.65
CA HIS A 383 22.49 -8.21 12.74
C HIS A 383 22.60 -7.42 14.06
N SER A 384 21.95 -6.26 14.17
CA SER A 384 22.04 -5.42 15.37
C SER A 384 20.90 -5.71 16.34
N ASP A 385 21.20 -5.72 17.64
CA ASP A 385 20.18 -5.76 18.71
C ASP A 385 19.21 -4.57 18.67
N LEU A 386 19.56 -3.51 17.93
CA LEU A 386 18.71 -2.34 17.71
C LEU A 386 17.42 -2.68 16.96
N ARG A 387 17.40 -3.80 16.25
CA ARG A 387 16.18 -4.36 15.65
C ARG A 387 15.07 -4.57 16.69
N SER A 388 15.42 -5.10 17.87
CA SER A 388 14.47 -5.43 18.93
C SER A 388 13.79 -4.21 19.56
N ARG A 389 14.34 -3.00 19.36
CA ARG A 389 13.86 -1.76 20.01
C ARG A 389 12.86 -0.99 19.16
N SER A 390 12.61 -1.40 17.91
CA SER A 390 11.72 -0.67 17.02
C SER A 390 10.27 -1.01 17.32
N SER A 391 9.52 -0.07 17.91
CA SER A 391 8.08 -0.22 18.07
C SER A 391 7.37 -0.03 16.73
N SER A 392 6.53 -0.98 16.34
CA SER A 392 5.73 -0.95 15.09
C SER A 392 4.63 0.13 15.12
N SER A 393 5.01 1.38 14.85
CA SER A 393 4.09 2.50 14.73
C SER A 393 3.58 2.65 13.30
N VAL A 394 2.26 2.78 13.10
CA VAL A 394 1.65 3.13 11.80
C VAL A 394 2.19 4.47 11.29
N LYS A 395 2.37 5.43 12.19
CA LYS A 395 2.89 6.77 11.86
C LYS A 395 4.27 6.69 11.20
N ALA A 396 5.15 5.83 11.72
CA ALA A 396 6.48 5.64 11.13
C ALA A 396 6.41 5.12 9.68
N VAL A 397 5.45 4.24 9.37
CA VAL A 397 5.21 3.77 8.00
C VAL A 397 4.65 4.90 7.13
N GLY A 398 3.70 5.67 7.64
CA GLY A 398 3.14 6.84 6.94
C GLY A 398 4.20 7.87 6.54
N ALA A 399 5.12 8.22 7.45
CA ALA A 399 6.21 9.11 7.12
C ALA A 399 7.16 8.56 6.06
N ALA A 400 7.46 7.26 6.09
CA ALA A 400 8.28 6.65 5.04
C ALA A 400 7.57 6.67 3.68
N VAL A 401 6.26 6.44 3.66
CA VAL A 401 5.42 6.52 2.45
C VAL A 401 5.46 7.91 1.84
N ILE A 402 5.23 8.95 2.64
CA ILE A 402 5.31 10.35 2.24
C ILE A 402 6.65 10.68 1.58
N VAL A 403 7.74 10.21 2.18
CA VAL A 403 9.09 10.52 1.74
C VAL A 403 9.46 9.75 0.47
N LEU A 404 8.99 8.50 0.37
CA LEU A 404 9.14 7.70 -0.84
C LEU A 404 8.37 8.32 -2.01
N LYS A 405 7.14 8.80 -1.79
CA LYS A 405 6.35 9.56 -2.78
C LYS A 405 7.17 10.70 -3.38
N HIS A 406 7.69 11.56 -2.50
CA HIS A 406 8.42 12.75 -2.90
C HIS A 406 9.65 12.38 -3.74
N HIS A 407 10.42 11.39 -3.31
CA HIS A 407 11.62 10.96 -4.02
C HIS A 407 11.29 10.31 -5.37
N MET A 408 10.28 9.45 -5.43
CA MET A 408 9.87 8.82 -6.70
C MET A 408 9.40 9.87 -7.72
N ASN A 409 8.65 10.87 -7.27
CA ASN A 409 8.23 11.98 -8.13
C ASN A 409 9.42 12.82 -8.59
N LEU A 410 10.40 13.08 -7.70
CA LEU A 410 11.62 13.81 -8.06
C LEU A 410 12.49 13.02 -9.05
N ALA A 411 12.68 11.72 -8.82
CA ALA A 411 13.46 10.85 -9.69
C ALA A 411 12.79 10.65 -11.05
N ALA A 412 11.46 10.59 -11.09
CA ALA A 412 10.70 10.58 -12.33
C ALA A 412 10.89 11.90 -13.09
N ALA A 413 10.75 13.05 -12.42
CA ALA A 413 10.99 14.35 -13.03
C ALA A 413 12.44 14.51 -13.53
N GLN A 414 13.43 13.95 -12.82
CA GLN A 414 14.82 13.93 -13.27
C GLN A 414 15.02 13.05 -14.50
N ARG A 415 14.38 11.89 -14.59
CA ARG A 415 14.44 11.03 -15.80
C ARG A 415 13.81 11.70 -17.01
N ASP A 416 12.76 12.49 -16.81
CA ASP A 416 12.10 13.23 -17.87
C ASP A 416 12.94 14.45 -18.33
N ALA A 417 13.81 14.98 -17.45
CA ALA A 417 14.69 16.10 -17.77
C ALA A 417 16.05 15.66 -18.36
N ASP A 418 16.60 14.56 -17.86
CA ASP A 418 17.87 14.00 -18.30
C ASP A 418 17.61 12.84 -19.27
N ASP A 419 17.75 13.08 -20.59
CA ASP A 419 17.79 12.03 -21.63
C ASP A 419 18.95 11.00 -21.44
N SER A 420 19.71 11.12 -20.34
CA SER A 420 20.85 10.30 -19.99
C SER A 420 20.42 9.12 -19.10
N SER A 421 20.62 7.91 -19.60
CA SER A 421 20.17 6.63 -19.04
C SER A 421 20.94 6.13 -17.79
N SER A 422 21.18 6.98 -16.78
CA SER A 422 21.79 6.52 -15.52
C SER A 422 20.78 5.78 -14.64
N SER A 423 20.91 4.45 -14.57
CA SER A 423 19.93 3.52 -14.00
C SER A 423 19.99 3.31 -12.48
N SER A 424 20.80 4.05 -11.72
CA SER A 424 21.12 3.70 -10.32
C SER A 424 20.05 4.11 -9.29
N SER A 425 19.23 5.13 -9.56
CA SER A 425 18.22 5.59 -8.57
C SER A 425 17.06 4.61 -8.38
N SER A 426 16.76 3.77 -9.39
CA SER A 426 15.58 2.91 -9.37
C SER A 426 15.68 1.75 -8.38
N ALA A 427 16.88 1.26 -8.05
CA ALA A 427 17.05 0.09 -7.20
C ALA A 427 16.61 0.34 -5.74
N VAL A 428 17.00 1.50 -5.17
CA VAL A 428 16.62 1.89 -3.80
C VAL A 428 15.11 2.09 -3.69
N GLU A 429 14.52 2.81 -4.64
CA GLU A 429 13.07 3.07 -4.71
C GLU A 429 12.29 1.76 -4.84
N SER A 430 12.76 0.87 -5.72
CA SER A 430 12.17 -0.45 -5.91
C SER A 430 12.24 -1.27 -4.63
N ALA A 431 13.40 -1.31 -3.97
CA ALA A 431 13.59 -2.03 -2.72
C ALA A 431 12.72 -1.44 -1.59
N ALA A 432 12.56 -0.12 -1.53
CA ALA A 432 11.70 0.57 -0.58
C ALA A 432 10.22 0.24 -0.82
N LEU A 433 9.75 0.30 -2.06
CA LEU A 433 8.38 -0.08 -2.44
C LEU A 433 8.09 -1.56 -2.11
N LEU A 434 9.00 -2.47 -2.45
CA LEU A 434 8.88 -3.89 -2.10
C LEU A 434 8.89 -4.10 -0.59
N THR A 435 9.68 -3.30 0.14
CA THR A 435 9.72 -3.33 1.60
C THR A 435 8.40 -2.84 2.21
N LEU A 436 7.81 -1.75 1.71
CA LEU A 436 6.47 -1.29 2.10
C LEU A 436 5.40 -2.34 1.82
N LEU A 437 5.42 -2.93 0.63
CA LEU A 437 4.52 -4.01 0.23
C LEU A 437 4.65 -5.20 1.19
N GLN A 438 5.88 -5.56 1.54
CA GLN A 438 6.17 -6.61 2.51
C GLN A 438 5.65 -6.25 3.92
N ALA A 439 5.76 -4.98 4.34
CA ALA A 439 5.17 -4.52 5.61
C ALA A 439 3.64 -4.68 5.61
N ALA A 440 2.97 -4.29 4.53
CA ALA A 440 1.53 -4.46 4.37
C ALA A 440 1.13 -5.95 4.45
N LEU A 441 1.85 -6.80 3.72
CA LEU A 441 1.74 -8.26 3.74
C LEU A 441 1.88 -8.86 5.14
N LEU A 442 2.94 -8.48 5.86
CA LEU A 442 3.25 -9.02 7.19
C LEU A 442 2.23 -8.57 8.23
N ARG A 443 1.72 -7.34 8.13
CA ARG A 443 0.62 -6.89 8.99
C ARG A 443 -0.67 -7.64 8.71
N ALA A 444 -1.04 -7.80 7.42
CA ALA A 444 -2.20 -8.59 7.02
C ALA A 444 -2.15 -10.03 7.53
N ALA A 445 -0.94 -10.56 7.72
CA ALA A 445 -0.68 -11.91 8.16
C ALA A 445 -0.69 -12.15 9.69
N GLY A 446 -0.62 -11.12 10.54
CA GLY A 446 -0.33 -11.31 11.97
C GLY A 446 -0.78 -10.23 12.97
N TYR A 447 -1.35 -9.09 12.54
CA TYR A 447 -1.80 -8.03 13.46
C TYR A 447 -3.28 -7.73 13.32
N GLY A 448 -3.88 -7.25 14.42
CA GLY A 448 -5.28 -6.84 14.50
C GLY A 448 -5.70 -5.88 13.38
N GLU A 449 -6.98 -5.96 13.04
CA GLU A 449 -7.58 -5.60 11.75
C GLU A 449 -7.38 -4.10 11.38
N ASP A 450 -7.42 -3.20 12.36
CA ASP A 450 -7.26 -1.74 12.17
C ASP A 450 -5.93 -1.32 11.52
N ARG A 451 -4.85 -2.08 11.76
CA ARG A 451 -3.50 -1.67 11.38
C ARG A 451 -3.11 -2.05 9.95
N VAL A 452 -3.83 -2.99 9.34
CA VAL A 452 -3.62 -3.46 7.98
C VAL A 452 -4.25 -2.47 7.00
N GLY A 453 -5.50 -2.07 7.29
CA GLY A 453 -6.24 -1.09 6.51
C GLY A 453 -5.44 0.20 6.37
N ALA A 454 -4.93 0.73 7.49
CA ALA A 454 -4.13 1.95 7.47
C ALA A 454 -2.90 1.87 6.54
N VAL A 455 -2.15 0.75 6.52
CA VAL A 455 -0.96 0.62 5.66
C VAL A 455 -1.35 0.41 4.20
N ALA A 456 -2.40 -0.37 3.94
CA ALA A 456 -2.91 -0.54 2.59
C ALA A 456 -3.44 0.79 2.03
N THR A 457 -4.12 1.60 2.86
CA THR A 457 -4.67 2.89 2.45
C THR A 457 -3.53 3.86 2.16
N LEU A 458 -2.49 3.86 3.00
CA LEU A 458 -1.27 4.61 2.72
C LEU A 458 -0.62 4.20 1.39
N LEU A 459 -0.63 2.91 1.05
CA LEU A 459 -0.10 2.43 -0.24
C LEU A 459 -0.97 2.87 -1.43
N GLU A 460 -2.30 2.81 -1.29
CA GLU A 460 -3.21 3.30 -2.33
C GLU A 460 -3.08 4.81 -2.54
N CYS A 461 -3.11 5.60 -1.46
CA CYS A 461 -2.89 7.05 -1.49
C CYS A 461 -1.52 7.38 -2.10
N LEU A 462 -0.45 6.67 -1.70
CA LEU A 462 0.88 6.83 -2.29
C LEU A 462 0.82 6.71 -3.81
N LEU A 463 0.26 5.61 -4.32
CA LEU A 463 0.22 5.33 -5.75
C LEU A 463 -0.64 6.34 -6.54
N LEU A 464 -1.73 6.82 -5.94
CA LEU A 464 -2.57 7.87 -6.52
C LEU A 464 -1.81 9.19 -6.65
N GLU A 465 -1.02 9.55 -5.65
CA GLU A 465 -0.28 10.81 -5.61
C GLU A 465 1.08 10.76 -6.31
N LEU A 466 1.48 9.61 -6.87
CA LEU A 466 2.61 9.52 -7.77
C LEU A 466 2.29 10.20 -9.11
N THR A 467 3.28 10.91 -9.66
CA THR A 467 3.29 11.37 -11.06
C THR A 467 3.13 10.19 -12.01
N PRO A 468 2.59 10.37 -13.23
CA PRO A 468 2.40 9.28 -14.19
C PRO A 468 3.68 8.45 -14.43
N SER A 469 4.82 9.11 -14.67
CA SER A 469 6.13 8.48 -14.87
C SER A 469 6.59 7.69 -13.63
N ALA A 470 6.42 8.24 -12.42
CA ALA A 470 6.73 7.53 -11.17
C ALA A 470 5.81 6.32 -10.95
N ARG A 471 4.53 6.44 -11.30
CA ARG A 471 3.54 5.36 -11.19
C ARG A 471 3.85 4.21 -12.16
N GLU A 472 4.33 4.51 -13.37
CA GLU A 472 4.83 3.50 -14.32
C GLU A 472 6.04 2.73 -13.75
N ALA A 473 7.00 3.43 -13.16
CA ALA A 473 8.13 2.79 -12.48
C ALA A 473 7.66 1.95 -11.29
N ALA A 474 6.68 2.43 -10.51
CA ALA A 474 6.07 1.65 -9.43
C ALA A 474 5.40 0.38 -9.95
N ALA A 475 4.65 0.45 -11.05
CA ALA A 475 3.99 -0.69 -11.67
C ALA A 475 5.00 -1.73 -12.18
N ALA A 476 6.13 -1.29 -12.73
CA ALA A 476 7.24 -2.17 -13.13
C ALA A 476 7.80 -3.02 -11.99
N VAL A 477 7.73 -2.53 -10.76
CA VAL A 477 8.29 -3.22 -9.58
C VAL A 477 7.22 -3.99 -8.83
N LEU A 478 6.04 -3.38 -8.63
CA LEU A 478 5.04 -3.85 -7.68
C LEU A 478 4.00 -4.78 -8.29
N LEU A 479 3.71 -4.69 -9.59
CA LEU A 479 2.56 -5.39 -10.17
C LEU A 479 2.67 -6.91 -10.03
N GLN A 480 3.84 -7.48 -10.34
CA GLN A 480 4.07 -8.91 -10.19
C GLN A 480 3.99 -9.36 -8.71
N PRO A 481 4.70 -8.74 -7.75
CA PRO A 481 4.54 -9.07 -6.32
C PRO A 481 3.13 -8.90 -5.76
N VAL A 482 2.39 -7.87 -6.19
CA VAL A 482 1.00 -7.65 -5.76
C VAL A 482 0.12 -8.83 -6.21
N LEU A 483 0.23 -9.21 -7.49
CA LEU A 483 -0.57 -10.30 -8.06
C LEU A 483 -0.14 -11.69 -7.60
N THR A 484 1.14 -11.90 -7.32
CA THR A 484 1.70 -13.23 -7.00
C THR A 484 1.95 -13.46 -5.51
N GLN A 485 1.91 -12.43 -4.66
CA GLN A 485 2.19 -12.59 -3.23
C GLN A 485 1.16 -11.88 -2.36
N LEU A 486 0.98 -10.57 -2.52
CA LEU A 486 0.09 -9.77 -1.65
C LEU A 486 -1.36 -10.23 -1.72
N LEU A 487 -1.97 -10.23 -2.90
CA LEU A 487 -3.38 -10.55 -3.02
C LEU A 487 -3.68 -12.02 -2.62
N PRO A 488 -2.90 -13.03 -3.06
CA PRO A 488 -3.08 -14.41 -2.59
C PRO A 488 -2.98 -14.55 -1.06
N ALA A 489 -2.02 -13.88 -0.43
CA ALA A 489 -1.85 -13.93 1.02
C ALA A 489 -3.03 -13.27 1.75
N ALA A 490 -3.49 -12.11 1.27
CA ALA A 490 -4.66 -11.43 1.81
C ALA A 490 -5.92 -12.31 1.71
N MET A 491 -6.13 -12.97 0.55
CA MET A 491 -7.23 -13.92 0.39
C MET A 491 -7.14 -15.10 1.36
N THR A 492 -5.94 -15.68 1.54
CA THR A 492 -5.76 -16.79 2.48
C THR A 492 -6.04 -16.36 3.91
N ALA A 493 -5.68 -15.13 4.30
CA ALA A 493 -6.00 -14.57 5.60
C ALA A 493 -7.54 -14.42 5.79
N VAL A 494 -8.24 -13.85 4.80
CA VAL A 494 -9.71 -13.73 4.81
C VAL A 494 -10.39 -15.10 4.95
N ILE A 495 -9.93 -16.10 4.19
CA ILE A 495 -10.48 -17.47 4.25
C ILE A 495 -10.20 -18.11 5.62
N ALA A 496 -9.00 -17.93 6.17
CA ALA A 496 -8.64 -18.47 7.48
C ALA A 496 -9.46 -17.83 8.60
N ALA A 497 -9.69 -16.51 8.54
CA ALA A 497 -10.54 -15.79 9.49
C ALA A 497 -11.99 -16.26 9.41
N ALA A 498 -12.54 -16.40 8.20
CA ALA A 498 -13.89 -16.94 8.00
C ALA A 498 -14.04 -18.37 8.55
N GLN A 499 -13.01 -19.21 8.36
CA GLN A 499 -12.98 -20.58 8.91
C GLN A 499 -12.87 -20.60 10.44
N ALA A 500 -12.08 -19.69 11.03
CA ALA A 500 -11.95 -19.56 12.47
C ALA A 500 -13.27 -19.11 13.12
N ALA A 501 -13.95 -18.13 12.52
CA ALA A 501 -15.28 -17.68 12.94
C ALA A 501 -16.31 -18.82 12.88
N ALA A 502 -16.32 -19.59 11.77
CA ALA A 502 -17.19 -20.76 11.63
C ALA A 502 -16.85 -21.90 12.62
N GLY A 503 -15.57 -22.07 12.96
CA GLY A 503 -15.07 -23.09 13.89
C GLY A 503 -15.43 -22.80 15.35
N GLY A 504 -15.37 -21.54 15.77
CA GLY A 504 -15.76 -21.11 17.12
C GLY A 504 -17.24 -21.39 17.43
N SER A 505 -18.11 -21.30 16.42
CA SER A 505 -19.53 -21.60 16.57
C SER A 505 -19.83 -23.08 16.81
N ASN A 506 -18.97 -24.02 16.39
CA ASN A 506 -19.26 -25.46 16.51
C ASN A 506 -19.23 -26.01 17.94
N ALA A 507 -18.54 -25.35 18.87
CA ALA A 507 -18.56 -25.75 20.28
C ALA A 507 -19.90 -25.43 20.98
N GLY A 508 -20.60 -24.36 20.56
CA GLY A 508 -21.98 -24.06 21.01
C GLY A 508 -23.07 -24.70 20.15
N SER A 509 -22.78 -24.96 18.87
CA SER A 509 -23.76 -25.49 17.91
C SER A 509 -24.08 -26.97 18.10
N GLN A 510 -23.23 -27.77 18.76
CA GLN A 510 -23.59 -29.14 19.13
C GLN A 510 -24.66 -29.20 20.24
N GLN A 511 -24.84 -28.12 21.01
CA GLN A 511 -25.90 -28.03 22.04
C GLN A 511 -27.20 -27.41 21.51
N LEU A 512 -27.12 -26.62 20.42
CA LEU A 512 -28.27 -26.05 19.70
C LEU A 512 -28.80 -26.90 18.52
N ALA A 513 -27.99 -27.83 18.00
CA ALA A 513 -28.40 -28.74 16.92
C ALA A 513 -29.52 -29.73 17.32
N VAL A 514 -29.79 -29.91 18.62
CA VAL A 514 -30.93 -30.69 19.12
C VAL A 514 -32.24 -29.89 19.06
N SER A 515 -32.19 -28.56 19.08
CA SER A 515 -33.37 -27.68 19.00
C SER A 515 -33.69 -27.20 17.58
N ALA A 516 -32.72 -27.18 16.67
CA ALA A 516 -32.90 -26.68 15.29
C ALA A 516 -33.52 -27.69 14.30
N ARG A 517 -33.82 -28.93 14.70
CA ARG A 517 -34.48 -29.92 13.83
C ARG A 517 -35.97 -29.61 13.54
N GLN A 518 -36.52 -28.54 14.12
CA GLN A 518 -37.92 -28.12 13.95
C GLN A 518 -38.12 -26.75 13.28
N ALA A 519 -37.07 -26.01 12.93
CA ALA A 519 -37.19 -24.72 12.22
C ALA A 519 -36.79 -24.87 10.75
N GLY A 520 -37.69 -24.48 9.84
CA GLY A 520 -37.56 -24.65 8.39
C GLY A 520 -36.44 -23.84 7.71
N ALA A 521 -36.43 -23.90 6.38
CA ALA A 521 -35.38 -23.38 5.49
C ALA A 521 -34.97 -21.90 5.67
N ASP A 522 -35.77 -21.12 6.39
CA ASP A 522 -35.52 -19.70 6.66
C ASP A 522 -34.41 -19.48 7.70
N ALA A 523 -34.16 -20.44 8.61
CA ALA A 523 -33.07 -20.35 9.59
C ALA A 523 -31.67 -20.52 8.97
N ALA A 524 -31.56 -21.26 7.85
CA ALA A 524 -30.31 -21.41 7.12
C ALA A 524 -29.97 -20.20 6.24
N ALA A 525 -30.98 -19.43 5.81
CA ALA A 525 -30.78 -18.16 5.12
C ALA A 525 -30.37 -17.05 6.12
N ALA A 526 -30.96 -17.05 7.32
CA ALA A 526 -30.57 -16.14 8.40
C ALA A 526 -29.14 -16.38 8.90
N SER A 527 -28.67 -17.64 8.99
CA SER A 527 -27.28 -17.94 9.38
C SER A 527 -26.25 -17.60 8.30
N ALA A 528 -26.60 -17.74 7.02
CA ALA A 528 -25.76 -17.27 5.92
C ALA A 528 -25.67 -15.73 5.87
N GLY A 529 -26.76 -15.03 6.21
CA GLY A 529 -26.77 -13.57 6.36
C GLY A 529 -26.01 -13.06 7.59
N ALA A 530 -26.10 -13.76 8.73
CA ALA A 530 -25.37 -13.42 9.95
C ALA A 530 -23.84 -13.57 9.79
N LEU A 531 -23.38 -14.59 9.05
CA LEU A 531 -21.95 -14.75 8.71
C LEU A 531 -21.41 -13.62 7.81
N GLN A 532 -22.28 -12.92 7.08
CA GLN A 532 -21.88 -11.78 6.25
C GLN A 532 -21.75 -10.48 7.05
N GLN A 533 -22.29 -10.40 8.27
CA GLN A 533 -22.22 -9.21 9.13
C GLN A 533 -20.98 -9.17 10.05
N GLU A 534 -20.34 -10.30 10.37
CA GLU A 534 -19.10 -10.32 11.18
C GLU A 534 -17.79 -10.39 10.35
N LEU A 535 -17.89 -10.56 9.03
CA LEU A 535 -16.77 -10.51 8.08
C LEU A 535 -16.34 -9.13 7.49
N PRO A 536 -16.89 -7.95 7.86
CA PRO A 536 -16.62 -6.70 7.13
C PRO A 536 -15.15 -6.27 7.11
N GLU A 537 -14.41 -6.50 8.20
CA GLU A 537 -13.12 -5.84 8.41
C GLU A 537 -11.97 -6.49 7.63
N HIS A 538 -11.90 -7.82 7.56
CA HIS A 538 -10.97 -8.53 6.67
C HIS A 538 -11.25 -8.22 5.19
N TRP A 539 -12.52 -7.97 4.85
CA TRP A 539 -12.92 -7.60 3.50
C TRP A 539 -12.41 -6.20 3.12
N ARG A 540 -12.47 -5.24 4.07
CA ARG A 540 -11.91 -3.88 3.87
C ARG A 540 -10.44 -3.91 3.50
N ASN A 541 -9.63 -4.75 4.14
CA ASN A 541 -8.21 -4.88 3.79
C ASN A 541 -8.01 -5.33 2.34
N LEU A 542 -8.85 -6.26 1.87
CA LEU A 542 -8.79 -6.75 0.50
C LEU A 542 -9.24 -5.66 -0.48
N ILE A 543 -10.28 -4.89 -0.16
CA ILE A 543 -10.74 -3.73 -0.94
C ILE A 543 -9.61 -2.73 -1.17
N VAL A 544 -8.87 -2.37 -0.12
CA VAL A 544 -7.78 -1.41 -0.22
C VAL A 544 -6.61 -1.94 -1.05
N VAL A 545 -6.25 -3.23 -0.90
CA VAL A 545 -5.25 -3.86 -1.78
C VAL A 545 -5.72 -3.86 -3.24
N THR A 546 -7.02 -4.06 -3.50
CA THR A 546 -7.57 -3.95 -4.85
C THR A 546 -7.54 -2.52 -5.39
N GLY A 547 -7.66 -1.51 -4.52
CA GLY A 547 -7.44 -0.11 -4.87
C GLY A 547 -6.01 0.15 -5.32
N ALA A 548 -5.01 -0.29 -4.57
CA ALA A 548 -3.61 -0.21 -5.00
C ALA A 548 -3.37 -0.93 -6.34
N LEU A 549 -3.92 -2.13 -6.52
CA LEU A 549 -3.83 -2.87 -7.79
C LEU A 549 -4.48 -2.09 -8.95
N HIS A 550 -5.65 -1.49 -8.71
CA HIS A 550 -6.34 -0.66 -9.69
C HIS A 550 -5.48 0.49 -10.21
N VAL A 551 -4.81 1.21 -9.31
CA VAL A 551 -3.94 2.33 -9.66
C VAL A 551 -2.74 1.86 -10.49
N LEU A 552 -2.12 0.73 -10.13
CA LEU A 552 -1.02 0.15 -10.90
C LEU A 552 -1.46 -0.29 -12.31
N LEU A 553 -2.64 -0.90 -12.43
CA LEU A 553 -3.21 -1.34 -13.71
C LEU A 553 -3.60 -0.18 -14.64
N GLY A 554 -3.72 1.04 -14.11
CA GLY A 554 -3.98 2.24 -14.91
C GLY A 554 -2.76 2.85 -15.60
N THR A 555 -1.59 2.24 -15.49
CA THR A 555 -0.33 2.77 -16.06
C THR A 555 0.00 2.18 -17.43
N GLY A 556 0.76 2.91 -18.26
CA GLY A 556 1.19 2.40 -19.58
C GLY A 556 2.09 1.16 -19.48
N ALA A 557 2.93 1.09 -18.43
CA ALA A 557 3.79 -0.06 -18.14
C ALA A 557 3.04 -1.31 -17.64
N ALA A 558 1.79 -1.16 -17.18
CA ALA A 558 1.04 -2.23 -16.54
C ALA A 558 0.87 -3.46 -17.45
N ASP A 559 0.55 -3.24 -18.73
CA ASP A 559 0.24 -4.33 -19.65
C ASP A 559 1.45 -5.26 -19.88
N ALA A 560 2.65 -4.70 -20.06
CA ALA A 560 3.87 -5.48 -20.25
C ALA A 560 4.22 -6.30 -18.98
N GLN A 561 4.10 -5.66 -17.82
CA GLN A 561 4.43 -6.28 -16.53
C GLN A 561 3.40 -7.32 -16.12
N LEU A 562 2.13 -7.07 -16.43
CA LEU A 562 1.06 -8.02 -16.26
C LEU A 562 1.27 -9.24 -17.14
N GLN A 563 1.67 -9.05 -18.40
CA GLN A 563 2.03 -10.14 -19.30
C GLN A 563 3.23 -10.95 -18.80
N GLN A 564 4.27 -10.29 -18.27
CA GLN A 564 5.42 -10.97 -17.67
C GLN A 564 5.05 -11.76 -16.40
N ALA A 565 4.25 -11.17 -15.51
CA ALA A 565 3.72 -11.84 -14.34
C ALA A 565 2.83 -13.04 -14.74
N TYR A 566 2.04 -12.87 -15.80
CA TYR A 566 1.17 -13.91 -16.33
C TYR A 566 1.95 -15.07 -16.97
N ALA A 567 3.00 -14.75 -17.73
CA ALA A 567 3.87 -15.76 -18.34
C ALA A 567 4.59 -16.60 -17.29
N SER A 568 4.98 -15.99 -16.16
CA SER A 568 5.65 -16.69 -15.06
C SER A 568 4.69 -17.44 -14.13
N HIS A 569 3.52 -16.87 -13.81
CA HIS A 569 2.59 -17.39 -12.79
C HIS A 569 1.11 -17.31 -13.22
N PRO A 570 0.71 -17.96 -14.33
CA PRO A 570 -0.59 -17.74 -14.96
C PRO A 570 -1.78 -18.08 -14.05
N GLN A 571 -1.67 -19.15 -13.26
CA GLN A 571 -2.75 -19.58 -12.36
C GLN A 571 -2.93 -18.60 -11.19
N GLN A 572 -1.83 -18.07 -10.65
CA GLN A 572 -1.86 -17.18 -9.52
C GLN A 572 -2.37 -15.79 -9.92
N VAL A 573 -1.91 -15.27 -11.04
CA VAL A 573 -2.42 -14.01 -11.62
C VAL A 573 -3.92 -14.11 -11.91
N CYS A 574 -4.39 -15.20 -12.54
CA CYS A 574 -5.83 -15.41 -12.77
C CYS A 574 -6.64 -15.43 -11.47
N ARG A 575 -6.15 -16.16 -10.44
CA ARG A 575 -6.82 -16.23 -9.14
C ARG A 575 -6.88 -14.86 -8.49
N SER A 576 -5.80 -14.10 -8.56
CA SER A 576 -5.70 -12.77 -7.97
C SER A 576 -6.64 -11.77 -8.65
N LEU A 577 -6.59 -11.65 -9.98
CA LEU A 577 -7.50 -10.76 -10.72
C LEU A 577 -8.97 -11.11 -10.47
N LYS A 578 -9.29 -12.41 -10.41
CA LYS A 578 -10.64 -12.88 -10.11
C LYS A 578 -11.10 -12.45 -8.70
N ALA A 579 -10.23 -12.59 -7.72
CA ALA A 579 -10.51 -12.19 -6.35
C ALA A 579 -10.68 -10.68 -6.25
N ALA A 580 -9.80 -9.92 -6.88
CA ALA A 580 -9.88 -8.47 -6.93
C ALA A 580 -11.23 -8.01 -7.48
N LEU A 581 -11.63 -8.52 -8.66
CA LEU A 581 -12.93 -8.24 -9.26
C LEU A 581 -14.09 -8.52 -8.31
N ARG A 582 -14.08 -9.67 -7.63
CA ARG A 582 -15.14 -10.03 -6.69
C ARG A 582 -15.22 -9.08 -5.51
N CYS A 583 -14.08 -8.66 -4.97
CA CYS A 583 -14.05 -7.78 -3.81
C CYS A 583 -14.58 -6.39 -4.18
N THR A 584 -14.14 -5.86 -5.32
CA THR A 584 -14.64 -4.59 -5.85
C THR A 584 -16.14 -4.63 -6.12
N LEU A 585 -16.68 -5.74 -6.66
CA LEU A 585 -18.11 -5.87 -6.92
C LEU A 585 -18.97 -5.99 -5.65
N GLN A 586 -18.43 -6.60 -4.60
CA GLN A 586 -19.15 -6.71 -3.33
C GLN A 586 -19.26 -5.37 -2.61
N ASP A 587 -18.30 -4.47 -2.84
CA ASP A 587 -18.24 -3.15 -2.21
C ASP A 587 -18.56 -2.01 -3.19
N GLN A 588 -19.20 -2.34 -4.32
CA GLN A 588 -19.45 -1.39 -5.41
C GLN A 588 -20.28 -0.17 -4.96
N HIS A 589 -21.10 -0.32 -3.92
CA HIS A 589 -21.92 0.76 -3.39
C HIS A 589 -21.20 1.66 -2.37
N ALA A 590 -20.08 1.21 -1.81
CA ALA A 590 -19.30 1.98 -0.83
C ALA A 590 -18.11 2.72 -1.46
N LEU A 591 -17.68 2.31 -2.66
CA LEU A 591 -16.55 2.87 -3.38
C LEU A 591 -17.01 3.83 -4.48
N GLU A 592 -16.67 5.12 -4.35
CA GLU A 592 -17.02 6.16 -5.34
C GLU A 592 -16.48 5.84 -6.76
N ASP A 593 -15.32 5.19 -6.85
CA ASP A 593 -14.64 4.85 -8.11
C ASP A 593 -14.77 3.36 -8.49
N ALA A 594 -15.75 2.63 -7.93
CA ALA A 594 -15.91 1.19 -8.15
C ALA A 594 -16.01 0.82 -9.64
N GLN A 595 -16.65 1.67 -10.43
CA GLN A 595 -16.86 1.41 -11.85
C GLN A 595 -15.55 1.42 -12.66
N ASP A 596 -14.69 2.42 -12.42
CA ASP A 596 -13.37 2.52 -13.02
C ASP A 596 -12.48 1.34 -12.58
N ARG A 597 -12.52 0.99 -11.28
CA ARG A 597 -11.83 -0.19 -10.73
C ARG A 597 -12.16 -1.48 -11.47
N VAL A 598 -13.46 -1.77 -11.60
CA VAL A 598 -13.93 -2.96 -12.32
C VAL A 598 -13.50 -2.90 -13.80
N SER A 599 -13.59 -1.73 -14.44
CA SER A 599 -13.19 -1.57 -15.84
C SER A 599 -11.72 -1.93 -16.08
N LYS A 600 -10.81 -1.37 -15.29
CA LYS A 600 -9.37 -1.66 -15.41
C LYS A 600 -9.05 -3.11 -15.08
N LEU A 601 -9.71 -3.70 -14.08
CA LEU A 601 -9.54 -5.13 -13.75
C LEU A 601 -10.05 -6.05 -14.86
N VAL A 602 -11.18 -5.74 -15.49
CA VAL A 602 -11.70 -6.50 -16.64
C VAL A 602 -10.76 -6.39 -17.83
N LYS A 603 -10.26 -5.18 -18.14
CA LYS A 603 -9.29 -4.96 -19.22
C LYS A 603 -8.00 -5.77 -18.98
N ALA A 604 -7.44 -5.70 -17.77
CA ALA A 604 -6.27 -6.47 -17.36
C ALA A 604 -6.48 -7.98 -17.50
N ALA A 605 -7.63 -8.49 -17.04
CA ALA A 605 -8.00 -9.89 -17.19
C ALA A 605 -8.10 -10.33 -18.65
N CYS A 606 -8.70 -9.50 -19.52
CA CYS A 606 -8.78 -9.77 -20.95
C CYS A 606 -7.40 -9.79 -21.60
N ASN A 607 -6.53 -8.82 -21.29
CA ASN A 607 -5.16 -8.74 -21.80
C ASN A 607 -4.33 -9.98 -21.41
N CYS A 608 -4.43 -10.45 -20.15
CA CYS A 608 -3.83 -11.71 -19.71
C CYS A 608 -4.27 -12.89 -20.57
N VAL A 609 -5.57 -13.05 -20.81
CA VAL A 609 -6.11 -14.19 -21.57
C VAL A 609 -5.75 -14.11 -23.05
N ARG A 610 -5.64 -12.90 -23.61
CA ARG A 610 -5.22 -12.67 -25.00
C ARG A 610 -3.73 -12.92 -25.23
N SER A 611 -2.88 -12.74 -24.21
CA SER A 611 -1.45 -13.03 -24.35
C SER A 611 -1.25 -14.51 -24.72
N LYS A 612 -0.61 -14.76 -25.88
CA LYS A 612 -0.17 -16.11 -26.24
C LYS A 612 1.12 -16.34 -25.45
N PRO A 613 1.30 -17.47 -24.74
CA PRO A 613 2.61 -17.77 -24.17
C PRO A 613 3.60 -17.86 -25.33
N ASP A 614 4.54 -16.91 -25.40
CA ASP A 614 5.49 -16.79 -26.51
C ASP A 614 6.23 -18.11 -26.68
N SER A 615 5.92 -18.81 -27.77
CA SER A 615 6.57 -20.07 -28.14
C SER A 615 7.87 -19.79 -28.91
N SER A 616 8.52 -18.66 -28.64
CA SER A 616 9.62 -18.10 -29.43
C SER A 616 10.98 -18.77 -29.20
N SER A 617 11.01 -19.93 -28.54
CA SER A 617 12.21 -20.77 -28.48
C SER A 617 12.37 -21.53 -29.79
N SER A 618 13.00 -20.86 -30.76
CA SER A 618 13.45 -21.40 -32.04
C SER A 618 14.43 -22.57 -31.84
N SER A 619 13.92 -23.80 -31.78
CA SER A 619 14.70 -25.02 -31.98
C SER A 619 13.90 -26.00 -32.81
N SER A 620 14.29 -26.12 -34.08
CA SER A 620 13.72 -27.01 -35.10
C SER A 620 13.58 -28.45 -34.62
N SER A 621 12.39 -28.83 -34.16
CA SER A 621 11.87 -30.19 -34.31
C SER A 621 10.35 -30.15 -34.38
N ARG A 622 9.81 -30.67 -35.48
CA ARG A 622 8.37 -30.93 -35.68
C ARG A 622 7.91 -31.95 -34.64
N ALA A 623 7.63 -31.52 -33.44
CA ALA A 623 6.89 -32.28 -32.43
C ALA A 623 5.67 -31.45 -32.04
N GLY A 624 4.50 -32.10 -31.99
CA GLY A 624 3.19 -31.45 -31.94
C GLY A 624 3.04 -30.39 -30.85
N LEU A 625 2.16 -29.41 -31.12
CA LEU A 625 1.77 -28.35 -30.20
C LEU A 625 1.46 -28.93 -28.81
N PRO A 626 2.08 -28.43 -27.72
CA PRO A 626 1.75 -28.88 -26.38
C PRO A 626 0.27 -28.60 -26.10
N VAL A 627 -0.50 -29.66 -25.84
CA VAL A 627 -1.89 -29.57 -25.40
C VAL A 627 -1.93 -28.69 -24.15
N SER A 628 -2.66 -27.59 -24.22
CA SER A 628 -2.77 -26.62 -23.14
C SER A 628 -3.24 -27.29 -21.84
N ASP A 629 -2.58 -27.02 -20.71
CA ASP A 629 -2.95 -27.56 -19.40
C ASP A 629 -4.46 -27.30 -19.10
N PRO A 630 -5.28 -28.36 -18.95
CA PRO A 630 -6.71 -28.24 -18.67
C PRO A 630 -7.04 -27.46 -17.38
N ALA A 631 -6.10 -27.35 -16.42
CA ALA A 631 -6.30 -26.55 -15.22
C ALA A 631 -6.18 -25.05 -15.51
N ALA A 632 -5.19 -24.65 -16.32
CA ALA A 632 -4.99 -23.26 -16.71
C ALA A 632 -6.17 -22.73 -17.55
N SER A 633 -6.68 -23.53 -18.49
CA SER A 633 -7.86 -23.16 -19.30
C SER A 633 -9.10 -22.94 -18.43
N LYS A 634 -9.34 -23.78 -17.41
CA LYS A 634 -10.44 -23.60 -16.45
C LYS A 634 -10.32 -22.31 -15.65
N GLN A 635 -9.11 -21.94 -15.21
CA GLN A 635 -8.87 -20.69 -14.49
C GLN A 635 -9.14 -19.46 -15.37
N ARG A 636 -8.62 -19.45 -16.61
CA ARG A 636 -8.88 -18.38 -17.59
C ARG A 636 -10.37 -18.24 -17.87
N PHE A 637 -11.06 -19.36 -18.08
CA PHE A 637 -12.50 -19.37 -18.34
C PHE A 637 -13.27 -18.77 -17.14
N SER A 638 -12.93 -19.20 -15.93
CA SER A 638 -13.59 -18.71 -14.71
C SER A 638 -13.29 -17.23 -14.42
N LEU A 639 -12.12 -16.73 -14.83
CA LEU A 639 -11.80 -15.31 -14.77
C LEU A 639 -12.68 -14.50 -15.75
N LEU A 640 -12.76 -14.88 -17.03
CA LEU A 640 -13.64 -14.20 -18.00
C LEU A 640 -15.12 -14.31 -17.62
N ALA A 641 -15.52 -15.43 -17.03
CA ALA A 641 -16.85 -15.60 -16.48
C ALA A 641 -17.19 -14.54 -15.43
N THR A 642 -16.24 -14.28 -14.54
CA THR A 642 -16.35 -13.25 -13.50
C THR A 642 -16.35 -11.86 -14.12
N CYS A 643 -15.55 -11.61 -15.16
CA CYS A 643 -15.55 -10.34 -15.89
C CYS A 643 -16.92 -10.03 -16.52
N LEU A 644 -17.57 -11.02 -17.15
CA LEU A 644 -18.92 -10.84 -17.71
C LEU A 644 -19.96 -10.54 -16.65
N LYS A 645 -19.87 -11.19 -15.48
CA LYS A 645 -20.77 -10.89 -14.36
C LYS A 645 -20.55 -9.47 -13.82
N ALA A 646 -19.29 -9.07 -13.71
CA ALA A 646 -18.91 -7.73 -13.27
C ALA A 646 -19.52 -6.65 -14.18
N ALA A 647 -19.29 -6.77 -15.48
CA ALA A 647 -19.84 -5.88 -16.49
C ALA A 647 -21.39 -5.88 -16.49
N GLY A 648 -22.01 -7.05 -16.31
CA GLY A 648 -23.46 -7.17 -16.23
C GLY A 648 -24.08 -6.51 -15.00
N GLN A 649 -23.42 -6.56 -13.84
CA GLN A 649 -23.91 -5.89 -12.61
C GLN A 649 -23.88 -4.36 -12.75
N GLN A 650 -22.87 -3.80 -13.40
CA GLN A 650 -22.78 -2.36 -13.66
C GLN A 650 -23.99 -1.85 -14.46
N ALA A 651 -24.39 -2.57 -15.50
CA ALA A 651 -25.57 -2.22 -16.30
C ALA A 651 -26.86 -2.18 -15.46
N ASP A 652 -26.97 -3.03 -14.45
CA ASP A 652 -28.15 -3.13 -13.60
C ASP A 652 -28.22 -1.99 -12.59
N SER A 653 -27.08 -1.58 -12.02
CA SER A 653 -27.00 -0.48 -11.06
C SER A 653 -27.37 0.87 -11.65
N SER A 654 -26.98 1.16 -12.90
CA SER A 654 -27.28 2.44 -13.56
C SER A 654 -28.77 2.68 -13.82
N SER A 655 -29.61 1.64 -13.74
CA SER A 655 -31.04 1.73 -14.05
C SER A 655 -31.90 2.25 -12.89
N SER A 656 -31.37 2.25 -11.66
CA SER A 656 -32.16 2.50 -10.45
C SER A 656 -32.16 3.96 -10.00
N SER A 657 -31.19 4.77 -10.42
CA SER A 657 -30.98 6.12 -9.92
C SER A 657 -31.99 7.16 -10.43
N SER A 658 -32.67 6.88 -11.55
CA SER A 658 -33.46 7.88 -12.29
C SER A 658 -34.95 7.98 -11.88
N SER A 659 -35.41 7.23 -10.88
CA SER A 659 -36.86 7.06 -10.62
C SER A 659 -37.39 7.64 -9.29
N SER A 660 -36.57 8.35 -8.49
CA SER A 660 -36.94 8.74 -7.11
C SER A 660 -37.32 10.21 -6.89
N SER A 661 -37.48 11.02 -7.93
CA SER A 661 -37.88 12.44 -7.82
C SER A 661 -39.40 12.61 -7.95
N ASN A 662 -40.20 11.97 -7.10
CA ASN A 662 -41.62 12.33 -6.96
C ASN A 662 -41.75 13.33 -5.81
N SER A 663 -41.96 14.59 -6.20
CA SER A 663 -42.37 15.69 -5.35
C SER A 663 -43.80 15.46 -4.85
N ASP A 664 -43.96 14.76 -3.72
CA ASP A 664 -45.22 14.70 -2.97
C ASP A 664 -45.12 15.60 -1.73
N ASP A 665 -45.82 16.73 -1.80
CA ASP A 665 -46.46 17.51 -0.73
C ASP A 665 -45.82 17.50 0.68
N CYS A 666 -45.11 18.59 1.00
CA CYS A 666 -44.98 19.08 2.38
C CYS A 666 -45.74 20.41 2.53
N SER A 667 -47.05 20.31 2.77
CA SER A 667 -47.87 21.41 3.28
C SER A 667 -47.87 21.44 4.82
N SER A 668 -47.42 22.57 5.39
CA SER A 668 -47.68 23.09 6.76
C SER A 668 -47.00 22.34 7.94
N SER A 669 -46.43 22.96 8.99
CA SER A 669 -46.60 24.30 9.57
C SER A 669 -45.45 24.66 10.56
N ASN A 670 -45.23 25.97 10.71
CA ASN A 670 -44.61 26.72 11.83
C ASN A 670 -43.07 26.64 12.02
N ILE A 671 -42.30 27.68 12.38
CA ILE A 671 -42.40 29.15 12.52
C ILE A 671 -40.95 29.59 12.89
N ASP A 672 -40.51 30.75 12.39
CA ASP A 672 -39.40 31.65 12.82
C ASP A 672 -38.03 31.07 13.23
N ASP A 673 -36.98 31.35 12.46
CA ASP A 673 -35.99 32.36 12.90
C ASP A 673 -35.09 32.88 11.76
N CYS A 674 -34.77 34.17 11.82
CA CYS A 674 -34.06 34.95 10.82
C CYS A 674 -32.55 34.80 10.95
N SER A 675 -31.82 34.67 9.83
CA SER A 675 -30.56 35.38 9.59
C SER A 675 -30.16 35.34 8.11
N SER A 676 -30.09 36.52 7.53
CA SER A 676 -29.74 36.84 6.15
C SER A 676 -28.27 36.64 5.82
N SER A 677 -27.97 35.86 4.77
CA SER A 677 -26.79 36.07 3.93
C SER A 677 -27.18 35.97 2.47
N ALA A 678 -27.29 37.12 1.82
CA ALA A 678 -27.46 37.24 0.38
C ALA A 678 -26.12 36.98 -0.32
N GLY A 679 -26.14 36.22 -1.43
CA GLY A 679 -25.07 36.23 -2.43
C GLY A 679 -24.87 34.91 -3.17
N ASP A 680 -25.41 34.85 -4.38
CA ASP A 680 -25.12 33.94 -5.51
C ASP A 680 -25.53 32.46 -5.40
N ASP A 681 -26.83 32.22 -5.64
CA ASP A 681 -27.36 30.95 -6.15
C ASP A 681 -26.97 30.78 -7.63
N SER A 682 -25.96 29.95 -7.90
CA SER A 682 -25.67 29.42 -9.25
C SER A 682 -26.07 27.95 -9.29
N SER A 683 -27.28 27.68 -9.76
CA SER A 683 -27.90 26.35 -9.85
C SER A 683 -27.41 25.55 -11.07
N THR A 684 -26.10 25.50 -11.32
CA THR A 684 -25.53 24.79 -12.48
C THR A 684 -25.27 23.30 -12.25
N ASP A 685 -25.42 22.79 -11.01
CA ASP A 685 -25.01 21.43 -10.66
C ASP A 685 -25.94 20.31 -11.18
N ASP A 686 -27.14 20.63 -11.69
CA ASP A 686 -28.10 19.59 -12.16
C ASP A 686 -27.78 19.00 -13.55
N MET A 687 -26.91 19.62 -14.36
CA MET A 687 -26.63 19.15 -15.73
C MET A 687 -25.56 18.04 -15.83
N ASP A 688 -24.76 17.81 -14.78
CA ASP A 688 -23.65 16.84 -14.83
C ASP A 688 -24.11 15.37 -14.73
N GLY A 689 -25.34 15.11 -14.27
CA GLY A 689 -25.86 13.76 -14.04
C GLY A 689 -26.01 12.91 -15.33
N ASP A 690 -26.34 13.55 -16.45
CA ASP A 690 -26.67 12.87 -17.70
C ASP A 690 -25.44 12.31 -18.44
N VAL A 691 -24.31 13.01 -18.39
CA VAL A 691 -23.04 12.59 -19.04
C VAL A 691 -22.44 11.36 -18.36
N ALA A 692 -22.58 11.25 -17.04
CA ALA A 692 -22.10 10.11 -16.27
C ALA A 692 -22.79 8.80 -16.68
N GLY A 693 -24.11 8.86 -16.95
CA GLY A 693 -24.90 7.70 -17.39
C GLY A 693 -24.41 7.11 -18.71
N TRP A 694 -24.12 7.95 -19.70
CA TRP A 694 -23.60 7.51 -21.01
C TRP A 694 -22.20 6.93 -20.92
N THR A 695 -21.32 7.56 -20.13
CA THR A 695 -19.96 7.09 -19.89
C THR A 695 -19.97 5.71 -19.24
N ALA A 696 -20.89 5.48 -18.31
CA ALA A 696 -21.05 4.20 -17.65
C ALA A 696 -21.42 3.08 -18.63
N VAL A 697 -22.44 3.31 -19.46
CA VAL A 697 -22.92 2.31 -20.42
C VAL A 697 -21.89 2.04 -21.53
N SER A 698 -21.20 3.08 -22.00
CA SER A 698 -20.06 2.96 -22.93
C SER A 698 -18.99 2.03 -22.39
N THR A 699 -18.60 2.25 -21.13
CA THR A 699 -17.55 1.47 -20.47
C THR A 699 -17.96 0.01 -20.36
N THR A 700 -19.22 -0.26 -19.99
CA THR A 700 -19.77 -1.62 -19.95
C THR A 700 -19.78 -2.28 -21.34
N LEU A 701 -20.11 -1.55 -22.41
CA LEU A 701 -20.06 -2.07 -23.78
C LEU A 701 -18.64 -2.46 -24.18
N GLN A 702 -17.66 -1.58 -23.92
CA GLN A 702 -16.24 -1.84 -24.20
C GLN A 702 -15.73 -3.07 -23.42
N GLN A 703 -16.12 -3.22 -22.15
CA GLN A 703 -15.78 -4.39 -21.36
C GLN A 703 -16.34 -5.68 -21.97
N HIS A 704 -17.60 -5.69 -22.40
CA HIS A 704 -18.19 -6.85 -23.07
C HIS A 704 -17.45 -7.21 -24.37
N VAL A 705 -17.12 -6.21 -25.21
CA VAL A 705 -16.35 -6.43 -26.44
C VAL A 705 -14.96 -6.98 -26.13
N ALA A 706 -14.29 -6.48 -25.09
CA ALA A 706 -12.99 -6.99 -24.67
C ALA A 706 -13.05 -8.47 -24.22
N VAL A 707 -14.08 -8.85 -23.46
CA VAL A 707 -14.27 -10.25 -23.04
C VAL A 707 -14.62 -11.14 -24.24
N LEU A 708 -15.44 -10.64 -25.16
CA LEU A 708 -15.78 -11.34 -26.40
C LEU A 708 -14.55 -11.64 -27.24
N ASP A 709 -13.65 -10.66 -27.42
CA ASP A 709 -12.40 -10.87 -28.14
C ASP A 709 -11.47 -11.87 -27.40
N ALA A 710 -11.31 -11.72 -26.09
CA ALA A 710 -10.53 -12.64 -25.26
C ALA A 710 -11.08 -14.08 -25.29
N SER A 711 -12.40 -14.25 -25.47
CA SER A 711 -13.04 -15.57 -25.55
C SER A 711 -12.61 -16.39 -26.78
N GLN A 712 -12.08 -15.75 -27.82
CA GLN A 712 -11.58 -16.43 -29.02
C GLN A 712 -10.38 -17.34 -28.75
N ARG A 713 -9.73 -17.21 -27.58
CA ARG A 713 -8.62 -18.07 -27.14
C ARG A 713 -9.07 -19.42 -26.54
N PHE A 714 -10.38 -19.63 -26.41
CA PHE A 714 -10.93 -20.92 -26.01
C PHE A 714 -11.40 -21.67 -27.24
N GLU A 715 -11.46 -22.99 -27.14
CA GLU A 715 -11.98 -23.86 -28.20
C GLU A 715 -13.30 -24.51 -27.75
N GLY A 716 -14.16 -24.79 -28.74
CA GLY A 716 -15.38 -25.57 -28.57
C GLY A 716 -16.42 -24.94 -27.64
N GLN A 717 -16.91 -25.73 -26.67
CA GLN A 717 -18.08 -25.38 -25.84
C GLN A 717 -17.83 -24.18 -24.91
N LEU A 718 -16.61 -24.00 -24.43
CA LEU A 718 -16.29 -22.92 -23.48
C LEU A 718 -16.31 -21.55 -24.17
N GLN A 719 -15.75 -21.47 -25.39
CA GLN A 719 -15.82 -20.27 -26.22
C GLN A 719 -17.27 -19.87 -26.49
N LEU A 720 -18.06 -20.81 -26.98
CA LEU A 720 -19.47 -20.58 -27.29
C LEU A 720 -20.30 -20.11 -26.09
N LEU A 721 -20.03 -20.67 -24.90
CA LEU A 721 -20.74 -20.27 -23.71
C LEU A 721 -20.41 -18.82 -23.32
N LEU A 722 -19.13 -18.43 -23.37
CA LEU A 722 -18.71 -17.06 -23.08
C LEU A 722 -19.30 -16.08 -24.08
N GLN A 723 -19.25 -16.40 -25.37
CA GLN A 723 -19.80 -15.56 -26.44
C GLN A 723 -21.32 -15.42 -26.34
N GLY A 724 -22.05 -16.53 -26.14
CA GLY A 724 -23.51 -16.51 -25.98
C GLY A 724 -23.93 -15.69 -24.75
N ARG A 725 -23.14 -15.76 -23.67
CA ARG A 725 -23.36 -14.94 -22.47
C ARG A 725 -23.10 -13.46 -22.73
N CYS A 726 -21.98 -13.15 -23.37
CA CYS A 726 -21.61 -11.80 -23.75
C CYS A 726 -22.68 -11.17 -24.64
N LEU A 727 -23.19 -11.92 -25.62
CA LEU A 727 -24.24 -11.46 -26.51
C LEU A 727 -25.54 -11.13 -25.77
N SER A 728 -25.93 -11.97 -24.81
CA SER A 728 -27.09 -11.71 -23.96
C SER A 728 -26.94 -10.44 -23.12
N LEU A 729 -25.73 -10.12 -22.67
CA LEU A 729 -25.45 -8.92 -21.89
C LEU A 729 -25.36 -7.67 -22.78
N LEU A 730 -24.71 -7.78 -23.94
CA LEU A 730 -24.67 -6.72 -24.95
C LEU A 730 -26.09 -6.33 -25.39
N ALA A 731 -26.96 -7.31 -25.62
CA ALA A 731 -28.36 -7.07 -25.94
C ALA A 731 -29.07 -6.29 -24.83
N LYS A 732 -28.82 -6.64 -23.57
CA LYS A 732 -29.37 -5.93 -22.41
C LYS A 732 -28.87 -4.48 -22.35
N SER A 733 -27.56 -4.26 -22.52
CA SER A 733 -26.97 -2.93 -22.58
C SER A 733 -27.54 -2.10 -23.73
N ALA A 734 -27.81 -2.71 -24.88
CA ALA A 734 -28.44 -2.02 -26.00
C ALA A 734 -29.84 -1.51 -25.68
N VAL A 735 -30.67 -2.29 -24.97
CA VAL A 735 -31.99 -1.82 -24.50
C VAL A 735 -31.84 -0.62 -23.56
N LEU A 736 -30.86 -0.65 -22.66
CA LEU A 736 -30.62 0.45 -21.72
C LEU A 736 -30.18 1.73 -22.46
N VAL A 737 -29.21 1.63 -23.36
CA VAL A 737 -28.79 2.75 -24.23
C VAL A 737 -29.98 3.34 -24.95
N GLN A 738 -30.79 2.48 -25.55
CA GLN A 738 -31.93 2.91 -26.32
C GLN A 738 -33.00 3.60 -25.47
N ARG A 739 -33.27 3.07 -24.27
CA ARG A 739 -34.23 3.67 -23.33
C ARG A 739 -33.74 5.04 -22.86
N ASN A 740 -32.44 5.19 -22.58
CA ASN A 740 -31.83 6.45 -22.19
C ASN A 740 -31.84 7.47 -23.33
N ALA A 741 -31.55 7.04 -24.57
CA ALA A 741 -31.68 7.88 -25.76
C ALA A 741 -33.13 8.38 -25.92
N ALA A 742 -34.11 7.50 -25.73
CA ALA A 742 -35.52 7.86 -25.84
C ALA A 742 -35.96 8.82 -24.71
N SER A 743 -35.49 8.64 -23.48
CA SER A 743 -35.81 9.56 -22.39
C SER A 743 -35.21 10.96 -22.61
N GLN A 744 -33.96 11.04 -23.07
CA GLN A 744 -33.34 12.34 -23.39
C GLN A 744 -34.01 13.03 -24.57
N GLN A 745 -34.40 12.28 -25.60
CA GLN A 745 -35.16 12.84 -26.72
C GLN A 745 -36.52 13.39 -26.28
N ASN A 746 -37.21 12.70 -25.36
CA ASN A 746 -38.46 13.20 -24.81
C ASN A 746 -38.24 14.46 -23.96
N ALA A 747 -37.19 14.49 -23.12
CA ALA A 747 -36.85 15.67 -22.33
C ALA A 747 -36.48 16.88 -23.22
N ALA A 748 -35.68 16.66 -24.26
CA ALA A 748 -35.35 17.69 -25.24
C ALA A 748 -36.59 18.21 -25.97
N ALA A 749 -37.53 17.32 -26.34
CA ALA A 749 -38.79 17.71 -26.98
C ALA A 749 -39.71 18.52 -26.06
N GLU A 750 -39.67 18.29 -24.74
CA GLU A 750 -40.41 19.09 -23.75
C GLU A 750 -39.77 20.47 -23.53
N GLN A 751 -38.44 20.58 -23.60
CA GLN A 751 -37.71 21.85 -23.45
C GLN A 751 -37.76 22.73 -24.71
N GLN A 752 -37.98 22.16 -25.89
CA GLN A 752 -38.02 22.88 -27.16
C GLN A 752 -39.29 23.75 -27.34
N GLY A 753 -40.15 23.83 -26.32
CA GLY A 753 -41.39 24.59 -26.32
C GLY A 753 -41.27 26.08 -26.04
N ASP A 754 -40.17 26.56 -25.42
CA ASP A 754 -40.18 27.91 -24.82
C ASP A 754 -39.13 28.94 -25.29
N GLU A 755 -37.95 28.64 -25.88
CA GLU A 755 -37.02 29.71 -26.31
C GLU A 755 -36.15 29.39 -27.56
N ASP A 756 -35.89 30.41 -28.38
CA ASP A 756 -35.10 30.43 -29.64
C ASP A 756 -33.56 30.26 -29.44
N GLY A 757 -33.12 29.30 -28.62
CA GLY A 757 -31.71 29.08 -28.27
C GLY A 757 -30.97 28.05 -29.15
N GLU A 758 -29.83 28.45 -29.73
CA GLU A 758 -29.08 27.75 -30.80
C GLU A 758 -28.10 26.62 -30.33
N GLU A 759 -28.21 26.08 -29.11
CA GLU A 759 -27.13 25.27 -28.49
C GLU A 759 -27.29 23.73 -28.40
N ASP A 760 -28.42 23.10 -28.77
CA ASP A 760 -28.65 21.65 -28.54
C ASP A 760 -28.22 20.68 -29.68
N THR A 761 -27.19 21.01 -30.48
CA THR A 761 -26.71 20.10 -31.55
C THR A 761 -25.75 19.02 -31.06
N ASP A 762 -24.97 19.27 -30.02
CA ASP A 762 -23.92 18.35 -29.56
C ASP A 762 -24.48 17.10 -28.87
N THR A 763 -25.55 17.23 -28.07
CA THR A 763 -26.18 16.12 -27.32
C THR A 763 -26.72 15.03 -28.27
N LYS A 764 -27.35 15.44 -29.38
CA LYS A 764 -27.91 14.54 -30.40
C LYS A 764 -26.82 13.76 -31.14
N HIS A 765 -25.69 14.40 -31.41
CA HIS A 765 -24.54 13.74 -32.04
C HIS A 765 -23.93 12.66 -31.14
N VAL A 766 -23.83 12.92 -29.83
CA VAL A 766 -23.30 11.94 -28.87
C VAL A 766 -24.18 10.69 -28.78
N ALA A 767 -25.51 10.86 -28.65
CA ALA A 767 -26.44 9.73 -28.59
C ALA A 767 -26.43 8.86 -29.86
N ALA A 768 -26.36 9.49 -31.04
CA ALA A 768 -26.28 8.78 -32.32
C ALA A 768 -24.98 7.96 -32.45
N ALA A 769 -23.84 8.55 -32.09
CA ALA A 769 -22.54 7.87 -32.10
C ALA A 769 -22.53 6.66 -31.15
N TYR A 770 -23.18 6.77 -29.99
CA TYR A 770 -23.33 5.65 -29.06
C TYR A 770 -24.19 4.51 -29.62
N LEU A 771 -25.33 4.83 -30.22
CA LEU A 771 -26.20 3.83 -30.84
C LEU A 771 -25.45 3.05 -31.94
N GLU A 772 -24.67 3.77 -32.76
CA GLU A 772 -23.84 3.18 -33.79
C GLU A 772 -22.77 2.24 -33.19
N ALA A 773 -22.08 2.67 -32.13
CA ALA A 773 -21.10 1.82 -31.43
C ALA A 773 -21.74 0.52 -30.87
N VAL A 774 -22.95 0.61 -30.32
CA VAL A 774 -23.71 -0.55 -29.82
C VAL A 774 -24.07 -1.50 -30.96
N LEU A 775 -24.59 -0.99 -32.07
CA LEU A 775 -24.96 -1.79 -33.25
C LEU A 775 -23.73 -2.51 -33.83
N ASN A 776 -22.60 -1.82 -33.91
CA ASN A 776 -21.33 -2.40 -34.36
C ASN A 776 -20.85 -3.51 -33.41
N ALA A 777 -20.91 -3.29 -32.10
CA ALA A 777 -20.57 -4.31 -31.10
C ALA A 777 -21.50 -5.54 -31.17
N LEU A 778 -22.80 -5.33 -31.37
CA LEU A 778 -23.78 -6.41 -31.52
C LEU A 778 -23.55 -7.21 -32.81
N SER A 779 -23.32 -6.54 -33.93
CA SER A 779 -23.00 -7.16 -35.22
C SER A 779 -21.76 -8.04 -35.10
N LEU A 780 -20.69 -7.51 -34.49
CA LEU A 780 -19.46 -8.25 -34.21
C LEU A 780 -19.75 -9.49 -33.33
N ALA A 781 -20.51 -9.33 -32.25
CA ALA A 781 -20.84 -10.43 -31.34
C ALA A 781 -21.65 -11.54 -32.01
N VAL A 782 -22.65 -11.18 -32.83
CA VAL A 782 -23.43 -12.16 -33.60
C VAL A 782 -22.54 -12.90 -34.58
N SER A 783 -21.66 -12.19 -35.31
CA SER A 783 -20.76 -12.80 -36.29
C SER A 783 -19.79 -13.80 -35.65
N LEU A 784 -19.21 -13.45 -34.49
CA LEU A 784 -18.30 -14.32 -33.75
C LEU A 784 -19.03 -15.53 -33.18
N CYS A 785 -20.23 -15.36 -32.60
CA CYS A 785 -21.07 -16.47 -32.14
C CYS A 785 -21.39 -17.43 -33.28
N ALA A 786 -21.77 -16.91 -34.46
CA ALA A 786 -22.11 -17.72 -35.63
C ALA A 786 -20.90 -18.49 -36.16
N ALA A 787 -19.73 -17.86 -36.24
CA ALA A 787 -18.47 -18.49 -36.64
C ALA A 787 -18.06 -19.60 -35.67
N SER A 788 -18.10 -19.34 -34.37
CA SER A 788 -17.79 -20.35 -33.35
C SER A 788 -18.83 -21.48 -33.31
N LEU A 789 -20.11 -21.20 -33.58
CA LEU A 789 -21.14 -22.24 -33.68
C LEU A 789 -20.87 -23.17 -34.86
N ALA A 790 -20.42 -22.63 -35.99
CA ALA A 790 -20.00 -23.43 -37.14
C ALA A 790 -18.72 -24.23 -36.87
N ALA A 791 -17.74 -23.63 -36.19
CA ALA A 791 -16.44 -24.25 -35.93
C ALA A 791 -16.47 -25.31 -34.81
N ALA A 792 -17.35 -25.16 -33.82
CA ALA A 792 -17.32 -26.00 -32.61
C ALA A 792 -17.64 -27.47 -32.86
N GLY A 793 -18.12 -27.86 -34.06
CA GLY A 793 -18.27 -29.25 -34.49
C GLY A 793 -18.87 -30.16 -33.42
N LEU A 794 -19.86 -29.65 -32.68
CA LEU A 794 -20.23 -30.19 -31.38
C LEU A 794 -20.81 -31.60 -31.52
N GLU A 795 -19.95 -32.60 -31.40
CA GLU A 795 -20.35 -33.99 -31.18
C GLU A 795 -20.80 -34.13 -29.72
N LEU A 796 -22.03 -33.70 -29.45
CA LEU A 796 -22.68 -34.03 -28.20
C LEU A 796 -22.88 -35.56 -28.16
N PRO A 797 -22.30 -36.28 -27.17
CA PRO A 797 -22.34 -37.74 -27.14
C PRO A 797 -23.79 -38.24 -27.20
N GLY A 798 -24.09 -39.04 -28.22
CA GLY A 798 -25.36 -39.72 -28.44
C GLY A 798 -26.54 -38.85 -28.92
N GLU A 799 -26.29 -37.66 -29.49
CA GLU A 799 -27.34 -36.80 -30.08
C GLU A 799 -26.84 -35.89 -31.23
N GLN A 800 -26.05 -36.40 -32.19
CA GLN A 800 -25.63 -35.58 -33.35
C GLN A 800 -26.83 -34.91 -34.06
N ALA A 801 -27.98 -35.59 -34.20
CA ALA A 801 -29.14 -35.05 -34.92
C ALA A 801 -29.92 -33.96 -34.17
N ALA A 802 -30.18 -34.12 -32.87
CA ALA A 802 -30.91 -33.12 -32.08
C ALA A 802 -30.04 -31.89 -31.81
N ALA A 803 -28.75 -32.10 -31.53
CA ALA A 803 -27.74 -31.06 -31.45
C ALA A 803 -27.59 -30.32 -32.78
N ALA A 804 -27.50 -31.04 -33.90
CA ALA A 804 -27.43 -30.42 -35.23
C ALA A 804 -28.70 -29.63 -35.57
N LYS A 805 -29.90 -30.12 -35.23
CA LYS A 805 -31.16 -29.38 -35.45
C LYS A 805 -31.22 -28.11 -34.59
N ALA A 806 -30.76 -28.20 -33.35
CA ALA A 806 -30.63 -27.07 -32.44
C ALA A 806 -29.62 -26.03 -32.95
N LEU A 807 -28.45 -26.49 -33.38
CA LEU A 807 -27.38 -25.68 -33.95
C LEU A 807 -27.83 -25.03 -35.26
N ALA A 808 -28.48 -25.77 -36.16
CA ALA A 808 -29.03 -25.25 -37.42
C ALA A 808 -30.12 -24.21 -37.17
N LYS A 809 -30.97 -24.39 -36.15
CA LYS A 809 -31.94 -23.37 -35.73
C LYS A 809 -31.22 -22.11 -35.23
N LEU A 810 -30.21 -22.27 -34.37
CA LEU A 810 -29.40 -21.14 -33.87
C LEU A 810 -28.69 -20.42 -35.03
N GLN A 811 -28.07 -21.14 -35.97
CA GLN A 811 -27.42 -20.56 -37.14
C GLN A 811 -28.40 -19.80 -38.04
N ARG A 812 -29.61 -20.33 -38.28
CA ARG A 812 -30.66 -19.62 -39.03
C ARG A 812 -31.10 -18.35 -38.31
N GLN A 813 -31.30 -18.41 -36.99
CA GLN A 813 -31.64 -17.24 -36.18
C GLN A 813 -30.53 -16.19 -36.23
N GLY A 814 -29.26 -16.59 -36.09
CA GLY A 814 -28.11 -15.69 -36.19
C GLY A 814 -27.99 -15.01 -37.55
N LYS A 815 -28.19 -15.75 -38.66
CA LYS A 815 -28.19 -15.17 -40.02
C LYS A 815 -29.33 -14.17 -40.24
N ALA A 816 -30.54 -14.51 -39.81
CA ALA A 816 -31.69 -13.61 -39.93
C ALA A 816 -31.47 -12.32 -39.12
N LEU A 817 -30.91 -12.45 -37.92
CA LEU A 817 -30.57 -11.33 -37.05
C LEU A 817 -29.48 -10.43 -37.63
N GLN A 818 -28.45 -11.04 -38.24
CA GLN A 818 -27.39 -10.32 -38.94
C GLN A 818 -27.94 -9.53 -40.14
N GLN A 819 -28.85 -10.11 -40.92
CA GLN A 819 -29.53 -9.43 -42.01
C GLN A 819 -30.40 -8.25 -41.51
N GLN A 820 -31.09 -8.43 -40.39
CA GLN A 820 -31.86 -7.34 -39.75
C GLN A 820 -30.96 -6.18 -39.30
N LEU A 821 -29.80 -6.49 -38.70
CA LEU A 821 -28.81 -5.49 -38.29
C LEU A 821 -28.23 -4.72 -39.50
N GLN A 822 -27.96 -5.41 -40.61
CA GLN A 822 -27.40 -4.80 -41.83
C GLN A 822 -28.39 -3.91 -42.58
N ALA A 823 -29.70 -4.16 -42.48
CA ALA A 823 -30.72 -3.36 -43.15
C ALA A 823 -31.03 -2.02 -42.43
N HIS A 824 -30.52 -1.83 -41.21
CA HIS A 824 -30.80 -0.67 -40.37
C HIS A 824 -30.14 0.66 -40.83
N PRO A 825 -28.84 0.73 -41.21
CA PRO A 825 -28.19 2.00 -41.56
C PRO A 825 -28.77 2.68 -42.81
N ASP A 826 -29.16 1.92 -43.84
CA ASP A 826 -29.69 2.49 -45.09
C ASP A 826 -31.06 3.19 -44.91
N MET A 827 -31.82 2.78 -43.88
CA MET A 827 -33.11 3.37 -43.52
C MET A 827 -32.97 4.68 -42.74
N ALA A 828 -31.89 4.85 -41.97
CA ALA A 828 -31.68 6.02 -41.13
C ALA A 828 -31.36 7.29 -41.94
N GLN A 829 -30.68 7.17 -43.10
CA GLN A 829 -30.31 8.32 -43.94
C GLN A 829 -31.47 8.93 -44.75
N HIS A 830 -32.52 8.16 -45.06
CA HIS A 830 -33.63 8.64 -45.90
C HIS A 830 -34.82 9.24 -45.13
N GLN A 831 -34.79 9.29 -43.79
CA GLN A 831 -35.99 9.53 -42.96
C GLN A 831 -35.96 10.82 -42.10
N ALA A 832 -35.07 11.78 -42.37
CA ALA A 832 -34.91 12.98 -41.54
C ALA A 832 -36.13 13.96 -41.51
N GLN A 833 -37.22 13.72 -42.24
CA GLN A 833 -38.34 14.68 -42.43
C GLN A 833 -39.70 14.32 -41.78
N GLN A 834 -39.87 13.17 -41.09
CA GLN A 834 -41.15 12.81 -40.43
C GLN A 834 -40.93 12.33 -38.99
N GLN A 835 -40.91 13.25 -38.01
CA GLN A 835 -40.18 13.04 -36.75
C GLN A 835 -40.88 12.27 -35.60
N PRO A 836 -42.17 12.45 -35.23
CA PRO A 836 -42.66 11.87 -33.95
C PRO A 836 -43.14 10.40 -34.04
N GLN A 837 -43.89 10.05 -35.09
CA GLN A 837 -44.49 8.71 -35.20
C GLN A 837 -43.47 7.64 -35.63
N GLN A 838 -42.44 8.04 -36.35
CA GLN A 838 -41.42 7.15 -36.90
C GLN A 838 -40.35 6.78 -35.86
N GLN A 839 -40.04 7.67 -34.92
CA GLN A 839 -39.17 7.38 -33.77
C GLN A 839 -39.73 6.26 -32.89
N ARG A 840 -41.04 6.25 -32.64
CA ARG A 840 -41.70 5.19 -31.86
C ARG A 840 -41.56 3.82 -32.54
N PHE A 841 -41.53 3.78 -33.87
CA PHE A 841 -41.36 2.56 -34.66
C PHE A 841 -39.92 2.03 -34.60
N GLN A 842 -38.92 2.90 -34.75
CA GLN A 842 -37.50 2.53 -34.57
C GLN A 842 -37.24 2.05 -33.14
N GLY A 843 -37.87 2.71 -32.16
CA GLY A 843 -37.91 2.29 -30.76
C GLY A 843 -38.32 0.82 -30.59
N GLN A 844 -39.49 0.46 -31.11
CA GLN A 844 -40.00 -0.91 -31.03
C GLN A 844 -39.14 -1.92 -31.77
N GLN A 845 -38.56 -1.54 -32.92
CA GLN A 845 -37.74 -2.45 -33.72
C GLN A 845 -36.42 -2.79 -33.02
N ALA A 846 -35.73 -1.79 -32.47
CA ALA A 846 -34.49 -2.03 -31.72
C ALA A 846 -34.74 -2.81 -30.41
N GLU A 847 -35.89 -2.61 -29.75
CA GLU A 847 -36.26 -3.41 -28.58
C GLU A 847 -36.54 -4.88 -28.97
N GLN A 848 -37.28 -5.12 -30.06
CA GLN A 848 -37.51 -6.46 -30.60
C GLN A 848 -36.20 -7.15 -30.98
N LEU A 849 -35.29 -6.43 -31.62
CA LEU A 849 -33.97 -6.92 -31.99
C LEU A 849 -33.15 -7.31 -30.75
N ALA A 850 -33.13 -6.45 -29.73
CA ALA A 850 -32.44 -6.74 -28.48
C ALA A 850 -33.05 -7.94 -27.74
N GLN A 851 -34.38 -8.07 -27.72
CA GLN A 851 -35.06 -9.26 -27.19
C GLN A 851 -34.67 -10.52 -27.99
N ALA A 852 -34.59 -10.45 -29.32
CA ALA A 852 -34.18 -11.57 -30.16
C ALA A 852 -32.71 -11.97 -29.90
N LEU A 853 -31.80 -11.01 -29.77
CA LEU A 853 -30.40 -11.22 -29.39
C LEU A 853 -30.27 -11.86 -28.01
N GLN A 854 -31.04 -11.37 -27.04
CA GLN A 854 -31.07 -11.92 -25.69
C GLN A 854 -31.59 -13.37 -25.69
N GLN A 855 -32.69 -13.65 -26.40
CA GLN A 855 -33.23 -14.99 -26.55
C GLN A 855 -32.24 -15.93 -27.24
N PHE A 856 -31.52 -15.44 -28.26
CA PHE A 856 -30.51 -16.21 -28.96
C PHE A 856 -29.32 -16.54 -28.04
N GLY A 857 -28.80 -15.58 -27.30
CA GLY A 857 -27.76 -15.80 -26.28
C GLY A 857 -28.22 -16.78 -25.19
N HIS A 858 -29.43 -16.63 -24.67
CA HIS A 858 -30.02 -17.57 -23.71
C HIS A 858 -30.13 -18.99 -24.28
N ALA A 859 -30.54 -19.13 -25.54
CA ALA A 859 -30.66 -20.42 -26.19
C ALA A 859 -29.30 -21.11 -26.33
N ILE A 860 -28.22 -20.38 -26.64
CA ILE A 860 -26.86 -20.93 -26.62
C ILE A 860 -26.51 -21.44 -25.22
N CYS A 861 -26.70 -20.62 -24.18
CA CYS A 861 -26.38 -21.00 -22.79
C CYS A 861 -27.18 -22.22 -22.29
N LEU A 862 -28.44 -22.39 -22.74
CA LEU A 862 -29.29 -23.51 -22.34
C LEU A 862 -28.95 -24.82 -23.08
N GLN A 863 -28.47 -24.74 -24.31
CA GLN A 863 -28.15 -25.92 -25.14
C GLN A 863 -26.75 -26.47 -24.92
N LEU A 864 -25.88 -25.72 -24.24
CA LEU A 864 -24.55 -26.15 -23.84
C LEU A 864 -24.55 -26.47 -22.33
N PRO A 865 -24.83 -27.71 -21.91
CA PRO A 865 -24.86 -28.05 -20.49
C PRO A 865 -23.44 -28.15 -19.92
N VAL A 866 -22.82 -27.01 -19.68
CA VAL A 866 -21.47 -26.90 -19.15
C VAL A 866 -21.50 -27.07 -17.63
N ARG A 867 -20.66 -27.96 -17.09
CA ARG A 867 -20.62 -28.30 -15.65
C ARG A 867 -20.14 -27.18 -14.74
N TYR A 868 -19.62 -26.10 -15.33
CA TYR A 868 -18.87 -25.06 -14.64
C TYR A 868 -19.63 -23.73 -14.52
N TRP A 869 -20.89 -23.67 -14.96
CA TRP A 869 -21.66 -22.41 -14.99
C TRP A 869 -23.14 -22.62 -14.66
N CYS A 870 -23.77 -21.61 -14.04
CA CYS A 870 -25.20 -21.62 -13.73
C CYS A 870 -26.07 -21.48 -14.98
N CYS A 871 -26.92 -22.46 -15.27
CA CYS A 871 -27.79 -22.42 -16.46
C CYS A 871 -28.88 -21.33 -16.43
N ASN A 872 -28.95 -20.49 -15.40
CA ASN A 872 -29.85 -19.32 -15.39
C ASN A 872 -29.15 -18.15 -16.08
N PRO A 873 -29.59 -17.72 -17.27
CA PRO A 873 -29.01 -16.55 -17.93
C PRO A 873 -29.41 -15.23 -17.23
N ALA A 874 -30.29 -15.23 -16.24
CA ALA A 874 -30.46 -14.04 -15.39
C ALA A 874 -29.51 -14.04 -14.18
N CYS A 875 -28.65 -15.06 -14.01
CA CYS A 875 -27.78 -15.13 -12.84
C CYS A 875 -26.68 -14.05 -12.89
N SER A 876 -26.78 -13.10 -11.97
CA SER A 876 -25.79 -12.07 -11.67
C SER A 876 -24.95 -12.40 -10.42
N SER A 877 -25.20 -13.54 -9.76
CA SER A 877 -24.49 -13.89 -8.52
C SER A 877 -22.99 -14.08 -8.76
N VAL A 878 -22.20 -13.24 -8.09
CA VAL A 878 -20.72 -13.26 -8.08
C VAL A 878 -20.13 -14.05 -6.90
N ALA A 879 -20.96 -14.51 -5.97
CA ALA A 879 -20.54 -15.26 -4.78
C ALA A 879 -19.76 -16.53 -5.16
N GLU A 880 -18.70 -16.84 -4.39
CA GLU A 880 -17.76 -17.96 -4.65
C GLU A 880 -18.45 -19.30 -4.89
N CYS A 881 -19.55 -19.51 -4.18
CA CYS A 881 -20.40 -20.68 -4.24
C CYS A 881 -20.90 -20.97 -5.66
N SER A 882 -21.26 -19.94 -6.44
CA SER A 882 -22.00 -20.15 -7.68
C SER A 882 -21.25 -20.89 -8.78
N GLU A 883 -19.92 -20.88 -8.81
CA GLU A 883 -19.12 -21.59 -9.83
C GLU A 883 -18.32 -22.72 -9.21
N LEU A 884 -17.74 -22.51 -8.02
CA LEU A 884 -16.95 -23.53 -7.33
C LEU A 884 -17.85 -24.65 -6.79
N GLU A 885 -19.07 -24.37 -6.31
CA GLU A 885 -20.05 -25.42 -5.95
C GLU A 885 -20.58 -26.14 -7.17
N LEU A 886 -20.73 -25.43 -8.29
CA LEU A 886 -21.07 -26.05 -9.56
C LEU A 886 -19.98 -27.01 -10.02
N VAL A 887 -18.72 -26.64 -9.90
CA VAL A 887 -17.57 -27.51 -10.21
C VAL A 887 -17.47 -28.66 -9.20
N SER A 888 -17.61 -28.38 -7.90
CA SER A 888 -17.48 -29.35 -6.79
C SER A 888 -18.73 -30.20 -6.54
N ARG A 889 -19.75 -30.10 -7.42
CA ARG A 889 -21.01 -30.88 -7.37
C ARG A 889 -21.94 -30.54 -6.19
N LYS A 890 -21.71 -29.45 -5.47
CA LYS A 890 -22.58 -28.97 -4.38
C LYS A 890 -23.77 -28.12 -4.88
N GLY A 891 -23.69 -27.55 -6.07
CA GLY A 891 -24.80 -26.75 -6.64
C GLY A 891 -26.02 -27.60 -7.01
N SER A 892 -27.19 -26.97 -7.13
CA SER A 892 -28.43 -27.71 -7.43
C SER A 892 -28.40 -28.23 -8.86
N ARG A 893 -28.53 -29.56 -9.00
CA ARG A 893 -28.68 -30.20 -10.30
C ARG A 893 -30.16 -30.27 -10.64
N CYS A 894 -30.52 -29.97 -11.88
CA CYS A 894 -31.89 -30.19 -12.33
C CYS A 894 -32.22 -31.69 -12.20
N SER A 895 -33.24 -32.04 -11.41
CA SER A 895 -33.63 -33.45 -11.21
C SER A 895 -34.12 -34.13 -12.49
N GLY A 896 -34.65 -33.35 -13.46
CA GLY A 896 -35.12 -33.87 -14.74
C GLY A 896 -33.99 -34.28 -15.69
N CYS A 897 -33.20 -33.32 -16.15
CA CYS A 897 -32.12 -33.60 -17.11
C CYS A 897 -30.81 -34.08 -16.46
N ALA A 898 -30.58 -33.76 -15.18
CA ALA A 898 -29.35 -33.97 -14.40
C ALA A 898 -28.07 -33.35 -14.99
N THR A 899 -28.14 -32.69 -16.14
CA THR A 899 -27.00 -32.05 -16.80
C THR A 899 -26.92 -30.56 -16.44
N ALA A 900 -28.06 -29.85 -16.47
CA ALA A 900 -28.11 -28.46 -16.06
C ALA A 900 -27.85 -28.30 -14.57
N ARG A 901 -27.06 -27.27 -14.23
CA ARG A 901 -26.69 -26.96 -12.86
C ARG A 901 -27.00 -25.50 -12.55
N PHE A 902 -27.40 -25.23 -11.32
CA PHE A 902 -27.73 -23.90 -10.84
C PHE A 902 -26.99 -23.60 -9.54
N CYS A 903 -26.60 -22.34 -9.37
CA CYS A 903 -25.93 -21.90 -8.15
C CYS A 903 -26.86 -21.88 -6.93
N SER A 904 -28.17 -21.83 -7.15
CA SER A 904 -29.18 -21.86 -6.09
C SER A 904 -30.49 -22.42 -6.60
N LYS A 905 -31.35 -22.86 -5.68
CA LYS A 905 -32.74 -23.25 -5.99
C LYS A 905 -33.53 -22.09 -6.60
N SER A 906 -33.29 -20.85 -6.15
CA SER A 906 -33.92 -19.67 -6.73
C SER A 906 -33.57 -19.50 -8.21
N CYS A 907 -32.28 -19.60 -8.57
CA CYS A 907 -31.86 -19.57 -9.97
C CYS A 907 -32.46 -20.70 -10.80
N GLN A 908 -32.57 -21.91 -10.21
CA GLN A 908 -33.25 -23.02 -10.86
C GLN A 908 -34.72 -22.72 -11.11
N GLN A 909 -35.45 -22.18 -10.14
CA GLN A 909 -36.88 -21.85 -10.26
C GLN A 909 -37.13 -20.72 -11.26
N GLN A 910 -36.32 -19.66 -11.23
CA GLN A 910 -36.38 -18.57 -12.21
C GLN A 910 -36.16 -19.08 -13.62
N CYS A 911 -35.09 -19.87 -13.83
CA CYS A 911 -34.79 -20.43 -15.14
C CYS A 911 -35.84 -21.48 -15.57
N TRP A 912 -36.42 -22.22 -14.62
CA TRP A 912 -37.50 -23.18 -14.89
C TRP A 912 -38.76 -22.49 -15.44
N LYS A 913 -39.22 -21.41 -14.79
CA LYS A 913 -40.40 -20.65 -15.22
C LYS A 913 -40.21 -20.02 -16.61
N GLY A 914 -38.99 -19.58 -16.93
CA GLY A 914 -38.69 -18.93 -18.20
C GLY A 914 -38.51 -19.90 -19.37
N GLN A 915 -37.40 -20.66 -19.36
CA GLN A 915 -36.90 -21.30 -20.59
C GLN A 915 -36.33 -22.72 -20.39
N HIS A 916 -36.03 -23.15 -19.17
CA HIS A 916 -35.38 -24.44 -18.95
C HIS A 916 -36.33 -25.64 -19.11
N ALA A 917 -37.61 -25.54 -18.76
CA ALA A 917 -38.54 -26.66 -18.84
C ALA A 917 -38.55 -27.41 -20.20
N PRO A 918 -38.69 -26.74 -21.37
CA PRO A 918 -38.66 -27.43 -22.67
C PRO A 918 -37.27 -28.00 -23.01
N VAL A 919 -36.20 -27.34 -22.56
CA VAL A 919 -34.82 -27.82 -22.76
C VAL A 919 -34.56 -29.07 -21.91
N CYS A 920 -35.01 -29.04 -20.64
CA CYS A 920 -34.92 -30.16 -19.71
C CYS A 920 -35.63 -31.39 -20.26
N LYS A 921 -36.85 -31.25 -20.80
CA LYS A 921 -37.57 -32.35 -21.44
C LYS A 921 -36.78 -32.96 -22.60
N ARG A 922 -36.20 -32.13 -23.47
CA ARG A 922 -35.37 -32.60 -24.60
C ARG A 922 -34.13 -33.35 -24.10
N ILE A 923 -33.35 -32.77 -23.19
CA ILE A 923 -32.14 -33.40 -22.63
C ILE A 923 -32.47 -34.67 -21.82
N ALA A 924 -33.62 -34.71 -21.12
CA ALA A 924 -34.04 -35.89 -20.39
C ALA A 924 -34.56 -37.01 -21.30
N ALA A 925 -35.18 -36.66 -22.44
CA ALA A 925 -35.60 -37.63 -23.46
C ALA A 925 -34.37 -38.24 -24.16
N ALA A 926 -33.43 -37.39 -24.57
CA ALA A 926 -32.11 -37.75 -25.10
C ALA A 926 -31.43 -38.84 -24.27
N ARG A 927 -31.27 -38.55 -22.97
CA ARG A 927 -30.55 -39.41 -22.04
C ARG A 927 -31.26 -40.74 -21.81
N ARG A 928 -32.60 -40.77 -21.87
CA ARG A 928 -33.37 -42.02 -21.76
C ARG A 928 -33.26 -42.89 -23.01
N GLY A 929 -33.04 -42.29 -24.18
CA GLY A 929 -32.66 -43.04 -25.39
C GLY A 929 -31.32 -43.76 -25.21
N GLN A 930 -30.32 -43.05 -24.68
CA GLN A 930 -28.96 -43.57 -24.48
C GLN A 930 -28.82 -44.66 -23.40
N GLN A 931 -29.78 -44.79 -22.48
CA GLN A 931 -29.77 -45.86 -21.47
C GLN A 931 -30.40 -47.17 -21.96
N LYS A 932 -31.03 -47.15 -23.14
CA LYS A 932 -31.71 -48.32 -23.74
C LYS A 932 -30.87 -48.99 -24.83
N GLU A 933 -29.84 -48.31 -25.33
CA GLU A 933 -28.72 -48.92 -26.06
C GLU A 933 -27.69 -49.43 -25.05
#